data_AF-A0A1N7DLE3-F1
#
_entry.id   AF-A0A1N7DLE3-F1
#
_cell.length_a   1.000
_cell.length_b   1.000
_cell.length_c   1.000
_cell.angle_alpha   90.00
_cell.angle_beta   90.00
_cell.angle_gamma   90.00
#
_symmetry.space_group_name_H-M   'P 1'
#
loop_
_entity.id
_entity.type
_entity.pdbx_description
1 polymer ?
#
loop_
_entity_poly.entity_id
_entity_poly.type
_entity_poly.pdbx_seq_one_letter_code
_entity_poly.pdbx_strand_id
1 'polypeptide(L)'
;MGYRRALLTRWSRRDKLAIVVIAVTVAFLTGTTLVIAAASAQTTAIAQEYDTEGTAVYHESVVTAREQAGKSSLVIPLAEVTLPNGETQYVAGISRQRAQTFNRRIDGSIPNPPPSGVSSGTMKPRAIRLSGQQTQVTVNVTSRSSTHQFIPSEWFIAQPELVEQLGSTGAFVITPASEQATASPDRGVPLRSALSFFILGTRQLLTVLTVTAIGGAILVGVTVYSVTKMTVRDRLQAIRVLRSTGCHPFSILQLFALRAGLLTGVGIGIGYTIGVILPNIAVNVAVFAGLPTSLTLRVSQLVLSVLLPVYGGTMLVGLCAGVVAAWPTISGPPSQLSSSFGRKRPASAVNKNVVRRILSLRLLDWRALGPSTATLTVFVTVVLLVTSVGGVLMPLMTAEGTTITEPGAIHPVASKVPEQYADGLHAQGIPASAEILLFTVHDGKPIVARGANYSDFANISNATIEQGQRPTASNEALIGTDLAQTTGIKVGDRVTLGGSTESGIARIHIVGTYSASGPYDDQLLLSLPTAQHLSTTNDNTVHIIRTPKQFDRTQSSTDIEILDVRAPSQATANASVPVEIQVRNFGSAPTTRNISVWLGNVSQSVPVTLPAHSQQTKTIRLRPSQPGSTTLQVGNYTQPLAIKSANAIQVDGLPAQVPPNSEPQLIVSTVDGDPIPNATVRVANTTVRTGSNGAVRVPFDSAGSHTLHVETQNQHFTKTVEVTPSARRMLTGDVQIQPPNPSLLSQPEAHVHLYNPWNTTLDRTIRLSGDVERTTRSVSVAAGDNTTEVYHLGEQPPGAYSVSVTADNHQLATASYSVSGDDRLVAAYASSGRADGSTGIAQALNTAFGNMQVLLVVLIMLAGMMTVGSTTAVFAQAVHARQQAVGVYRATGASPIRVLRVIITDALTVGLVAIGCALICGIAGLALLSTLDFLIIYGVRITPTISPTVFVGSLIGGLGIVLVSAIVVAGSLIIRQPSALVRKGSQTNRNHTMLSDGGSDE
;
A
#
# COMPACT_ATOMS: atom_id res chain seq x y z
N MET A 1 -51.40 5.55 -41.75
CA MET A 1 -50.15 4.85 -41.38
C MET A 1 -48.86 5.65 -41.66
N GLY A 2 -48.73 6.39 -42.76
CA GLY A 2 -47.46 7.06 -43.15
C GLY A 2 -46.91 8.16 -42.21
N TYR A 3 -47.77 8.92 -41.52
CA TYR A 3 -47.33 10.06 -40.68
C TYR A 3 -46.57 9.62 -39.42
N ARG A 4 -46.94 8.48 -38.81
CA ARG A 4 -46.27 7.92 -37.62
C ARG A 4 -44.82 7.53 -37.96
N ARG A 5 -44.63 6.81 -39.07
CA ARG A 5 -43.30 6.43 -39.57
C ARG A 5 -42.46 7.66 -39.92
N ALA A 6 -43.06 8.65 -40.58
CA ALA A 6 -42.37 9.89 -40.94
C ALA A 6 -41.94 10.73 -39.72
N LEU A 7 -42.72 10.77 -38.64
CA LEU A 7 -42.37 11.48 -37.40
C LEU A 7 -41.31 10.75 -36.57
N LEU A 8 -41.31 9.42 -36.62
CA LEU A 8 -40.39 8.57 -35.84
C LEU A 8 -39.01 8.40 -36.50
N THR A 9 -38.93 8.17 -37.82
CA THR A 9 -37.69 7.70 -38.46
C THR A 9 -37.02 8.72 -39.40
N ARG A 10 -37.67 9.83 -39.78
CA ARG A 10 -37.00 10.90 -40.56
C ARG A 10 -36.15 11.78 -39.64
N TRP A 11 -34.95 11.30 -39.33
CA TRP A 11 -33.96 12.03 -38.56
C TRP A 11 -33.28 13.11 -39.38
N SER A 12 -33.33 14.33 -38.85
CA SER A 12 -32.60 15.48 -39.35
C SER A 12 -31.11 15.37 -39.01
N ARG A 13 -30.28 16.24 -39.59
CA ARG A 13 -28.87 16.36 -39.17
C ARG A 13 -28.72 16.73 -37.68
N ARG A 14 -29.70 17.43 -37.09
CA ARG A 14 -29.69 17.79 -35.67
C ARG A 14 -29.92 16.57 -34.79
N ASP A 15 -30.81 15.67 -35.19
CA ASP A 15 -31.03 14.40 -34.50
C ASP A 15 -29.76 13.53 -34.53
N LYS A 16 -29.06 13.48 -35.67
CA LYS A 16 -27.78 12.78 -35.79
C LYS A 16 -26.69 13.36 -34.88
N LEU A 17 -26.61 14.69 -34.76
CA LEU A 17 -25.69 15.33 -33.82
C LEU A 17 -26.06 15.03 -32.36
N ALA A 18 -27.34 14.99 -32.03
CA ALA A 18 -27.82 14.58 -30.71
C ALA A 18 -27.38 13.15 -30.37
N ILE A 19 -27.54 12.21 -31.31
CA ILE A 19 -27.07 10.82 -31.16
C ILE A 19 -25.56 10.79 -30.86
N VAL A 20 -24.76 11.61 -31.55
CA VAL A 20 -23.31 11.70 -31.29
C VAL A 20 -23.04 12.18 -29.87
N VAL A 21 -23.70 13.25 -29.40
CA VAL A 21 -23.52 13.75 -28.02
C VAL A 21 -23.87 12.68 -26.99
N ILE A 22 -24.98 11.98 -27.17
CA ILE A 22 -25.40 10.88 -26.30
C ILE A 22 -24.36 9.76 -26.35
N ALA A 23 -23.91 9.38 -27.55
CA ALA A 23 -22.93 8.32 -27.74
C ALA A 23 -21.60 8.62 -27.04
N VAL A 24 -21.03 9.82 -27.18
CA VAL A 24 -19.75 10.10 -26.51
C VAL A 24 -19.92 10.25 -24.99
N THR A 25 -21.08 10.71 -24.51
CA THR A 25 -21.40 10.73 -23.06
C THR A 25 -21.50 9.32 -22.50
N VAL A 26 -22.22 8.42 -23.18
CA VAL A 26 -22.33 7.01 -22.78
C VAL A 26 -20.98 6.31 -22.91
N ALA A 27 -20.17 6.63 -23.94
CA ALA A 27 -18.83 6.07 -24.11
C ALA A 27 -17.90 6.45 -22.95
N PHE A 28 -17.95 7.71 -22.49
CA PHE A 28 -17.22 8.16 -21.31
C PHE A 28 -17.64 7.37 -20.05
N LEU A 29 -18.94 7.24 -19.80
CA LEU A 29 -19.44 6.49 -18.63
C LEU A 29 -19.07 5.00 -18.69
N THR A 30 -19.22 4.38 -19.86
CA THR A 30 -18.86 2.97 -20.09
C THR A 30 -17.38 2.74 -19.88
N GLY A 31 -16.54 3.58 -20.50
CA GLY A 31 -15.09 3.45 -20.41
C GLY A 31 -14.58 3.69 -19.00
N THR A 32 -15.10 4.72 -18.31
CA THR A 32 -14.78 4.98 -16.90
C THR A 32 -15.17 3.81 -16.01
N THR A 33 -16.36 3.23 -16.22
CA THR A 33 -16.83 2.06 -15.45
C THR A 33 -15.93 0.85 -15.65
N LEU A 34 -15.53 0.55 -16.89
CA LEU A 34 -14.63 -0.57 -17.20
C LEU A 34 -13.26 -0.40 -16.55
N VAL A 35 -12.70 0.79 -16.66
CA VAL A 35 -11.38 1.15 -16.11
C VAL A 35 -11.37 1.00 -14.59
N ILE A 36 -12.38 1.57 -13.93
CA ILE A 36 -12.57 1.50 -12.48
C ILE A 36 -12.81 0.06 -12.00
N ALA A 37 -13.68 -0.68 -12.68
CA ALA A 37 -14.02 -2.05 -12.31
C ALA A 37 -12.83 -3.00 -12.48
N ALA A 38 -12.02 -2.83 -13.54
CA ALA A 38 -10.82 -3.64 -13.74
C ALA A 38 -9.78 -3.38 -12.64
N ALA A 39 -9.54 -2.11 -12.29
CA ALA A 39 -8.65 -1.75 -11.19
C ALA A 39 -9.13 -2.36 -9.86
N SER A 40 -10.42 -2.23 -9.56
CA SER A 40 -11.01 -2.74 -8.31
C SER A 40 -11.01 -4.27 -8.23
N ALA A 41 -11.25 -4.96 -9.37
CA ALA A 41 -11.23 -6.41 -9.44
C ALA A 41 -9.84 -6.97 -9.17
N GLN A 42 -8.78 -6.31 -9.67
CA GLN A 42 -7.41 -6.72 -9.41
C GLN A 42 -7.06 -6.62 -7.92
N THR A 43 -7.39 -5.50 -7.26
CA THR A 43 -7.15 -5.33 -5.82
C THR A 43 -7.95 -6.31 -4.98
N THR A 44 -9.20 -6.55 -5.35
CA THR A 44 -10.05 -7.52 -4.65
C THR A 44 -9.50 -8.94 -4.81
N ALA A 45 -9.00 -9.32 -6.00
CA ALA A 45 -8.40 -10.63 -6.22
C ALA A 45 -7.15 -10.87 -5.39
N ILE A 46 -6.30 -9.85 -5.21
CA ILE A 46 -5.14 -9.92 -4.30
C ILE A 46 -5.63 -10.12 -2.85
N ALA A 47 -6.68 -9.40 -2.45
CA ALA A 47 -7.20 -9.48 -1.09
C ALA A 47 -8.01 -10.75 -0.78
N GLN A 48 -8.34 -11.58 -1.77
CA GLN A 48 -9.12 -12.81 -1.56
C GLN A 48 -8.41 -13.82 -0.66
N GLU A 49 -7.08 -13.77 -0.56
CA GLU A 49 -6.34 -14.60 0.40
C GLU A 49 -6.60 -14.22 1.87
N TYR A 50 -7.18 -13.03 2.10
CA TYR A 50 -7.53 -12.50 3.42
C TYR A 50 -9.05 -12.46 3.65
N ASP A 51 -9.76 -13.51 3.24
CA ASP A 51 -11.20 -13.64 3.49
C ASP A 51 -11.53 -13.62 5.00
N THR A 52 -12.75 -13.22 5.33
CA THR A 52 -13.17 -13.04 6.72
C THR A 52 -13.68 -14.33 7.35
N GLU A 53 -13.20 -14.65 8.55
CA GLU A 53 -13.61 -15.84 9.30
C GLU A 53 -14.88 -15.60 10.16
N GLY A 54 -15.33 -14.36 10.25
CA GLY A 54 -16.48 -13.95 11.03
C GLY A 54 -16.43 -12.47 11.40
N THR A 55 -17.27 -12.06 12.35
CA THR A 55 -17.26 -10.69 12.87
C THR A 55 -17.29 -10.67 14.39
N ALA A 56 -16.82 -9.57 14.96
CA ALA A 56 -16.92 -9.26 16.38
C ALA A 56 -17.73 -7.98 16.58
N VAL A 57 -18.67 -8.02 17.53
CA VAL A 57 -19.45 -6.86 17.98
C VAL A 57 -19.20 -6.68 19.47
N TYR A 58 -18.87 -5.46 19.88
CA TYR A 58 -18.74 -5.13 21.29
C TYR A 58 -20.08 -4.63 21.86
N HIS A 59 -20.40 -5.07 23.08
CA HIS A 59 -21.54 -4.61 23.86
C HIS A 59 -21.07 -4.14 25.24
N GLU A 60 -21.60 -3.01 25.70
CA GLU A 60 -21.33 -2.46 27.05
C GLU A 60 -21.87 -3.36 28.19
N SER A 61 -22.75 -4.32 27.87
CA SER A 61 -23.32 -5.25 28.85
C SER A 61 -23.20 -6.71 28.40
N VAL A 62 -22.76 -7.57 29.31
CA VAL A 62 -22.71 -9.02 29.11
C VAL A 62 -24.11 -9.60 28.88
N VAL A 63 -25.15 -9.02 29.49
CA VAL A 63 -26.54 -9.49 29.34
C VAL A 63 -27.00 -9.27 27.91
N THR A 64 -26.86 -8.05 27.40
CA THR A 64 -27.21 -7.71 26.01
C THR A 64 -26.40 -8.52 25.01
N ALA A 65 -25.11 -8.74 25.27
CA ALA A 65 -24.27 -9.61 24.43
C ALA A 65 -24.82 -11.04 24.35
N ARG A 66 -25.26 -11.62 25.48
CA ARG A 66 -25.85 -12.96 25.52
C ARG A 66 -27.21 -13.03 24.82
N GLU A 67 -28.02 -11.97 24.89
CA GLU A 67 -29.32 -11.88 24.20
C GLU A 67 -29.17 -11.76 22.68
N GLN A 68 -28.15 -11.05 22.20
CA GLN A 68 -27.89 -10.85 20.77
C GLN A 68 -26.99 -11.93 20.14
N ALA A 69 -26.39 -12.81 20.95
CA ALA A 69 -25.55 -13.89 20.46
C ALA A 69 -26.38 -14.97 19.75
N GLY A 70 -25.98 -15.31 18.52
CA GLY A 70 -26.51 -16.46 17.80
C GLY A 70 -26.11 -17.79 18.46
N LYS A 71 -26.78 -18.88 18.08
CA LYS A 71 -26.54 -20.22 18.67
C LYS A 71 -25.09 -20.69 18.50
N SER A 72 -24.41 -20.26 17.44
CA SER A 72 -23.02 -20.62 17.17
C SER A 72 -22.00 -19.57 17.63
N SER A 73 -22.47 -18.42 18.13
CA SER A 73 -21.62 -17.28 18.50
C SER A 73 -20.91 -17.50 19.84
N LEU A 74 -19.72 -16.92 19.97
CA LEU A 74 -18.94 -16.93 21.19
C LEU A 74 -19.06 -15.59 21.92
N VAL A 75 -19.49 -15.63 23.19
CA VAL A 75 -19.52 -14.45 24.06
C VAL A 75 -18.29 -14.43 24.94
N ILE A 76 -17.49 -13.36 24.86
CA ILE A 76 -16.29 -13.13 25.67
C ILE A 76 -16.56 -11.92 26.58
N PRO A 77 -16.94 -12.14 27.86
CA PRO A 77 -17.02 -11.05 28.84
C PRO A 77 -15.63 -10.44 29.08
N LEU A 78 -15.62 -9.13 29.29
CA LEU A 78 -14.44 -8.34 29.62
C LEU A 78 -14.62 -7.68 30.99
N ALA A 79 -13.54 -7.59 31.75
CA ALA A 79 -13.41 -6.69 32.88
C ALA A 79 -12.22 -5.75 32.64
N GLU A 80 -12.43 -4.46 32.85
CA GLU A 80 -11.37 -3.46 32.89
C GLU A 80 -10.77 -3.47 34.30
N VAL A 81 -9.46 -3.67 34.40
CA VAL A 81 -8.74 -3.76 35.67
C VAL A 81 -7.58 -2.79 35.72
N THR A 82 -7.37 -2.18 36.89
CA THR A 82 -6.22 -1.34 37.16
C THR A 82 -5.12 -2.15 37.86
N LEU A 83 -3.92 -2.08 37.30
CA LEU A 83 -2.71 -2.67 37.84
C LEU A 83 -2.09 -1.77 38.93
N PRO A 84 -1.19 -2.29 39.79
CA PRO A 84 -0.57 -1.50 40.86
C PRO A 84 0.24 -0.29 40.38
N ASN A 85 0.71 -0.30 39.13
CA ASN A 85 1.41 0.83 38.49
C ASN A 85 0.44 1.92 37.97
N GLY A 86 -0.87 1.74 38.13
CA GLY A 86 -1.90 2.67 37.64
C GLY A 86 -2.34 2.42 36.20
N GLU A 87 -1.70 1.50 35.47
CA GLU A 87 -2.10 1.16 34.11
C GLU A 87 -3.40 0.36 34.11
N THR A 88 -4.20 0.53 33.06
CA THR A 88 -5.46 -0.16 32.89
C THR A 88 -5.37 -1.21 31.78
N GLN A 89 -5.81 -2.44 32.07
CA GLN A 89 -5.80 -3.56 31.12
C GLN A 89 -7.14 -4.30 31.12
N TYR A 90 -7.36 -5.13 30.10
CA TYR A 90 -8.56 -5.97 30.01
C TYR A 90 -8.27 -7.40 30.48
N VAL A 91 -9.24 -7.98 31.19
CA VAL A 91 -9.31 -9.42 31.47
C VAL A 91 -10.45 -10.03 30.64
N ALA A 92 -10.10 -10.89 29.70
CA ALA A 92 -11.04 -11.61 28.84
C ALA A 92 -11.41 -12.96 29.46
N GLY A 93 -12.71 -13.18 29.65
CA GLY A 93 -13.26 -14.39 30.24
C GLY A 93 -13.58 -15.40 29.14
N ILE A 94 -12.78 -16.46 29.04
CA ILE A 94 -12.90 -17.46 27.99
C ILE A 94 -13.13 -18.83 28.64
N SER A 95 -14.18 -19.55 28.24
CA SER A 95 -14.39 -20.93 28.68
C SER A 95 -13.58 -21.88 27.79
N ARG A 96 -12.81 -22.80 28.40
CA ARG A 96 -12.01 -23.80 27.67
C ARG A 96 -12.86 -24.62 26.69
N GLN A 97 -14.05 -25.08 27.10
CA GLN A 97 -14.93 -25.87 26.24
C GLN A 97 -15.46 -25.06 25.04
N ARG A 98 -15.83 -23.79 25.29
CA ARG A 98 -16.33 -22.91 24.23
C ARG A 98 -15.21 -22.50 23.26
N ALA A 99 -14.02 -22.20 23.76
CA ALA A 99 -12.84 -21.91 22.92
C ALA A 99 -12.50 -23.09 22.00
N GLN A 100 -12.43 -24.31 22.53
CA GLN A 100 -12.17 -25.51 21.73
C GLN A 100 -13.24 -25.78 20.67
N THR A 101 -14.52 -25.50 20.98
CA THR A 101 -15.62 -25.68 20.03
C THR A 101 -15.56 -24.62 18.93
N PHE A 102 -15.20 -23.39 19.28
CA PHE A 102 -15.11 -22.26 18.35
C PHE A 102 -13.87 -22.35 17.44
N ASN A 103 -12.72 -22.77 17.96
CA ASN A 103 -11.48 -22.97 17.19
C ASN A 103 -11.61 -24.04 16.08
N ARG A 104 -12.67 -24.86 16.09
CA ARG A 104 -12.96 -25.79 14.98
C ARG A 104 -13.69 -25.11 13.81
N ARG A 105 -14.09 -23.86 13.96
CA ARG A 105 -14.94 -23.10 13.02
C ARG A 105 -14.25 -21.88 12.42
N ILE A 106 -13.05 -21.55 12.90
CA ILE A 106 -12.20 -20.44 12.45
C ILE A 106 -10.78 -20.96 12.29
N ASP A 107 -9.98 -20.33 11.41
CA ASP A 107 -8.56 -20.70 11.20
C ASP A 107 -7.62 -20.04 12.24
N GLY A 108 -8.17 -19.15 13.09
CA GLY A 108 -7.48 -18.59 14.26
C GLY A 108 -7.56 -19.43 15.55
N SER A 109 -6.61 -19.19 16.48
CA SER A 109 -6.57 -19.86 17.79
C SER A 109 -7.01 -18.93 18.92
N ILE A 110 -8.17 -19.21 19.52
CA ILE A 110 -8.55 -18.62 20.80
C ILE A 110 -7.76 -19.32 21.91
N PRO A 111 -7.02 -18.57 22.76
CA PRO A 111 -6.18 -19.18 23.78
C PRO A 111 -7.02 -19.86 24.86
N ASN A 112 -6.52 -20.98 25.38
CA ASN A 112 -7.14 -21.61 26.53
C ASN A 112 -6.82 -20.81 27.81
N PRO A 113 -7.81 -20.56 28.68
CA PRO A 113 -7.55 -19.96 29.99
C PRO A 113 -6.71 -20.90 30.86
N PRO A 114 -5.92 -20.38 31.81
CA PRO A 114 -5.30 -21.21 32.83
C PRO A 114 -6.38 -21.82 33.76
N PRO A 115 -6.08 -22.95 34.44
CA PRO A 115 -7.01 -23.55 35.40
C PRO A 115 -7.34 -22.65 36.59
N SER A 116 -6.43 -21.74 36.94
CA SER A 116 -6.61 -20.71 37.97
C SER A 116 -5.74 -19.49 37.65
N GLY A 117 -6.15 -18.31 38.14
CA GLY A 117 -5.45 -17.05 37.88
C GLY A 117 -5.68 -16.53 36.46
N VAL A 118 -4.64 -15.93 35.87
CA VAL A 118 -4.69 -15.29 34.55
C VAL A 118 -3.48 -15.69 33.71
N SER A 119 -3.60 -15.67 32.40
CA SER A 119 -2.45 -15.79 31.49
C SER A 119 -2.18 -14.47 30.78
N SER A 120 -0.91 -14.15 30.53
CA SER A 120 -0.47 -12.92 29.85
C SER A 120 0.62 -13.25 28.82
N GLY A 121 0.59 -12.57 27.67
CA GLY A 121 1.62 -12.71 26.64
C GLY A 121 2.86 -11.84 26.90
N THR A 122 2.74 -10.82 27.75
CA THR A 122 3.81 -9.83 27.99
C THR A 122 4.43 -9.94 29.39
N MET A 123 3.67 -10.43 30.38
CA MET A 123 4.16 -10.54 31.76
C MET A 123 4.79 -11.89 32.08
N LYS A 124 5.95 -11.83 32.75
CA LYS A 124 6.58 -13.01 33.35
C LYS A 124 5.72 -13.58 34.48
N PRO A 125 5.77 -14.91 34.73
CA PRO A 125 4.98 -15.53 35.78
C PRO A 125 5.25 -14.93 37.17
N ARG A 126 4.21 -14.37 37.80
CA ARG A 126 4.24 -13.79 39.14
C ARG A 126 2.83 -13.59 39.69
N ALA A 127 2.70 -13.43 41.01
CA ALA A 127 1.45 -12.98 41.61
C ALA A 127 1.26 -11.47 41.40
N ILE A 128 0.06 -11.05 40.99
CA ILE A 128 -0.31 -9.63 40.84
C ILE A 128 -1.67 -9.37 41.49
N ARG A 129 -1.89 -8.13 41.89
CA ARG A 129 -3.20 -7.64 42.36
C ARG A 129 -3.90 -6.95 41.21
N LEU A 130 -5.07 -7.45 40.85
CA LEU A 130 -5.97 -6.85 39.86
C LEU A 130 -7.09 -6.13 40.58
N SER A 131 -7.31 -4.86 40.24
CA SER A 131 -8.41 -4.07 40.81
C SER A 131 -9.48 -3.86 39.76
N GLY A 132 -10.59 -4.59 39.85
CA GLY A 132 -11.77 -4.40 39.01
C GLY A 132 -12.78 -3.43 39.63
N GLN A 133 -13.92 -3.22 38.96
CA GLN A 133 -14.97 -2.31 39.43
C GLN A 133 -15.68 -2.80 40.70
N GLN A 134 -15.77 -4.12 40.90
CA GLN A 134 -16.46 -4.70 42.07
C GLN A 134 -15.50 -5.08 43.19
N THR A 135 -14.42 -5.78 42.82
CA THR A 135 -13.53 -6.42 43.81
C THR A 135 -12.08 -6.34 43.34
N GLN A 136 -11.15 -6.34 44.30
CA GLN A 136 -9.73 -6.53 44.04
C GLN A 136 -9.33 -7.97 44.34
N VAL A 137 -8.66 -8.63 43.40
CA VAL A 137 -8.30 -10.05 43.49
C VAL A 137 -6.80 -10.21 43.25
N THR A 138 -6.14 -11.04 44.04
CA THR A 138 -4.74 -11.43 43.80
C THR A 138 -4.71 -12.72 43.01
N VAL A 139 -4.01 -12.72 41.88
CA VAL A 139 -3.97 -13.83 40.93
C VAL A 139 -2.55 -14.15 40.53
N ASN A 140 -2.29 -15.42 40.21
CA ASN A 140 -1.05 -15.82 39.59
C ASN A 140 -1.14 -15.62 38.07
N VAL A 141 -0.15 -14.93 37.52
CA VAL A 141 0.04 -14.80 36.07
C VAL A 141 0.82 -16.00 35.58
N THR A 142 0.33 -16.65 34.53
CA THR A 142 1.07 -17.64 33.76
C THR A 142 1.48 -17.07 32.41
N SER A 143 2.61 -17.53 31.87
CA SER A 143 3.07 -17.10 30.55
C SER A 143 2.17 -17.70 29.46
N ARG A 144 1.79 -16.87 28.48
CA ARG A 144 1.11 -17.27 27.24
C ARG A 144 2.07 -17.06 26.08
N SER A 145 2.13 -18.01 25.14
CA SER A 145 2.90 -17.82 23.89
C SER A 145 2.35 -16.61 23.14
N SER A 146 3.19 -15.72 22.62
CA SER A 146 2.75 -14.50 21.91
C SER A 146 2.37 -14.74 20.44
N THR A 147 2.64 -15.94 19.91
CA THR A 147 2.50 -16.21 18.46
C THR A 147 1.04 -16.33 17.99
N HIS A 148 0.63 -15.36 17.15
CA HIS A 148 -0.59 -15.33 16.32
C HIS A 148 -1.88 -15.75 17.05
N GLN A 149 -2.28 -14.94 18.03
CA GLN A 149 -3.49 -15.17 18.81
C GLN A 149 -4.57 -14.14 18.54
N PHE A 150 -5.81 -14.60 18.64
CA PHE A 150 -6.99 -13.76 18.43
C PHE A 150 -7.11 -12.58 19.42
N ILE A 151 -6.60 -12.75 20.64
CA ILE A 151 -6.69 -11.79 21.76
C ILE A 151 -5.33 -11.11 21.98
N PRO A 152 -5.27 -9.78 22.09
CA PRO A 152 -4.01 -9.03 22.27
C PRO A 152 -3.14 -9.61 23.38
N SER A 153 -1.83 -9.65 23.17
CA SER A 153 -0.85 -10.21 24.12
C SER A 153 -0.88 -9.52 25.49
N GLU A 154 -1.23 -8.23 25.51
CA GLU A 154 -1.37 -7.40 26.71
C GLU A 154 -2.65 -7.67 27.52
N TRP A 155 -3.66 -8.32 26.93
CA TRP A 155 -4.87 -8.69 27.66
C TRP A 155 -4.61 -9.94 28.49
N PHE A 156 -5.19 -9.96 29.69
CA PHE A 156 -5.24 -11.15 30.51
C PHE A 156 -6.33 -12.08 30.01
N ILE A 157 -6.07 -13.39 30.05
CA ILE A 157 -7.10 -14.39 29.79
C ILE A 157 -7.36 -15.18 31.06
N ALA A 158 -8.64 -15.30 31.41
CA ALA A 158 -9.11 -15.95 32.61
C ALA A 158 -10.35 -16.79 32.34
N GLN A 159 -10.76 -17.56 33.35
CA GLN A 159 -12.09 -18.17 33.32
C GLN A 159 -13.18 -17.10 33.49
N PRO A 160 -14.37 -17.25 32.87
CA PRO A 160 -15.45 -16.26 32.94
C PRO A 160 -15.85 -15.87 34.37
N GLU A 161 -15.75 -16.80 35.32
CA GLU A 161 -16.11 -16.61 36.74
C GLU A 161 -15.25 -15.53 37.40
N LEU A 162 -13.95 -15.47 37.06
CA LEU A 162 -13.06 -14.42 37.59
C LEU A 162 -13.42 -13.04 37.03
N VAL A 163 -13.84 -12.97 35.77
CA VAL A 163 -14.28 -11.72 35.14
C VAL A 163 -15.57 -11.22 35.77
N GLU A 164 -16.50 -12.13 36.08
CA GLU A 164 -17.72 -11.80 36.83
C GLU A 164 -17.38 -11.28 38.24
N GLN A 165 -16.40 -11.88 38.93
CA GLN A 165 -15.95 -11.43 40.27
C GLN A 165 -15.27 -10.04 40.26
N LEU A 166 -14.49 -9.74 39.23
CA LEU A 166 -13.84 -8.43 39.06
C LEU A 166 -14.85 -7.33 38.71
N GLY A 167 -16.02 -7.70 38.19
CA GLY A 167 -17.03 -6.79 37.66
C GLY A 167 -16.86 -6.62 36.16
N SER A 168 -17.80 -7.18 35.39
CA SER A 168 -17.76 -7.10 33.93
C SER A 168 -18.07 -5.69 33.44
N THR A 169 -17.24 -5.19 32.53
CA THR A 169 -17.39 -3.87 31.89
C THR A 169 -17.96 -3.96 30.48
N GLY A 170 -18.16 -5.19 29.97
CA GLY A 170 -18.91 -5.47 28.75
C GLY A 170 -18.54 -6.84 28.17
N ALA A 171 -18.83 -7.08 26.90
CA ALA A 171 -18.51 -8.33 26.23
C ALA A 171 -18.39 -8.19 24.72
N PHE A 172 -17.56 -9.04 24.12
CA PHE A 172 -17.59 -9.29 22.68
C PHE A 172 -18.53 -10.44 22.34
N VAL A 173 -19.31 -10.28 21.27
CA VAL A 173 -20.01 -11.37 20.58
C VAL A 173 -19.27 -11.62 19.28
N ILE A 174 -18.76 -12.83 19.12
CA ILE A 174 -18.03 -13.25 17.92
C ILE A 174 -18.91 -14.24 17.16
N THR A 175 -19.25 -13.88 15.93
CA THR A 175 -20.12 -14.69 15.06
C THR A 175 -19.29 -15.23 13.90
N PRO A 176 -19.27 -16.56 13.66
CA PRO A 176 -18.51 -17.13 12.56
C PRO A 176 -19.14 -16.80 11.21
N ALA A 177 -18.32 -16.77 10.15
CA ALA A 177 -18.77 -16.43 8.79
C ALA A 177 -19.92 -17.32 8.28
N SER A 178 -20.01 -18.58 8.73
CA SER A 178 -21.04 -19.53 8.32
C SER A 178 -22.48 -19.13 8.71
N GLU A 179 -22.66 -18.27 9.71
CA GLU A 179 -23.97 -17.71 10.08
C GLU A 179 -24.25 -16.33 9.46
N GLN A 180 -23.34 -15.79 8.66
CA GLN A 180 -23.45 -14.44 8.09
C GLN A 180 -23.97 -14.46 6.65
N ALA A 181 -24.99 -13.63 6.40
CA ALA A 181 -25.53 -13.44 5.05
C ALA A 181 -24.62 -12.57 4.15
N THR A 182 -23.75 -11.76 4.76
CA THR A 182 -22.85 -10.83 4.07
C THR A 182 -21.44 -10.90 4.65
N ALA A 183 -20.43 -10.83 3.79
CA ALA A 183 -19.02 -10.84 4.18
C ALA A 183 -18.56 -9.60 4.98
N SER A 184 -19.42 -8.59 5.15
CA SER A 184 -19.11 -7.39 5.93
C SER A 184 -20.34 -6.97 6.73
N PRO A 185 -20.21 -6.69 8.03
CA PRO A 185 -21.32 -6.30 8.88
C PRO A 185 -21.58 -4.79 8.84
N ASP A 186 -22.84 -4.38 8.94
CA ASP A 186 -23.21 -2.96 9.12
C ASP A 186 -22.81 -2.44 10.52
N ARG A 187 -22.60 -3.34 11.49
CA ARG A 187 -22.19 -3.03 12.86
C ARG A 187 -21.15 -4.04 13.35
N GLY A 188 -20.11 -3.55 14.02
CA GLY A 188 -18.96 -4.32 14.48
C GLY A 188 -17.81 -4.33 13.48
N VAL A 189 -16.93 -5.32 13.64
CA VAL A 189 -15.71 -5.46 12.84
C VAL A 189 -15.59 -6.86 12.26
N PRO A 190 -15.16 -7.03 11.00
CA PRO A 190 -14.69 -8.32 10.51
C PRO A 190 -13.47 -8.79 11.31
N LEU A 191 -13.34 -10.09 11.58
CA LEU A 191 -12.17 -10.62 12.31
C LEU A 191 -10.88 -10.47 11.50
N ARG A 192 -11.02 -10.60 10.18
CA ARG A 192 -10.02 -10.25 9.17
C ARG A 192 -10.67 -9.31 8.17
N SER A 193 -10.09 -8.13 8.01
CA SER A 193 -10.75 -6.96 7.41
C SER A 193 -10.26 -6.62 6.01
N ALA A 194 -9.08 -7.08 5.58
CA ALA A 194 -8.48 -6.65 4.32
C ALA A 194 -9.42 -6.84 3.12
N LEU A 195 -10.03 -8.01 2.93
CA LEU A 195 -10.99 -8.22 1.83
C LEU A 195 -12.21 -7.32 1.94
N SER A 196 -12.81 -7.23 3.14
CA SER A 196 -13.96 -6.37 3.42
C SER A 196 -13.67 -4.90 3.12
N PHE A 197 -12.49 -4.41 3.48
CA PHE A 197 -12.03 -3.06 3.20
C PHE A 197 -12.04 -2.79 1.69
N PHE A 198 -11.51 -3.71 0.87
CA PHE A 198 -11.48 -3.51 -0.58
C PHE A 198 -12.87 -3.60 -1.23
N ILE A 199 -13.74 -4.49 -0.74
CA ILE A 199 -15.13 -4.59 -1.21
C ILE A 199 -15.90 -3.31 -0.88
N LEU A 200 -15.81 -2.82 0.36
CA LEU A 200 -16.50 -1.60 0.80
C LEU A 200 -15.94 -0.36 0.09
N GLY A 201 -14.62 -0.27 -0.08
CA GLY A 201 -14.01 0.80 -0.87
C GLY A 201 -14.43 0.77 -2.34
N THR A 202 -14.62 -0.41 -2.92
CA THR A 202 -15.21 -0.54 -4.27
C THR A 202 -16.65 -0.03 -4.30
N ARG A 203 -17.47 -0.28 -3.26
CA ARG A 203 -18.83 0.29 -3.17
C ARG A 203 -18.82 1.82 -3.06
N GLN A 204 -17.87 2.39 -2.30
CA GLN A 204 -17.68 3.85 -2.24
C GLN A 204 -17.34 4.41 -3.63
N LEU A 205 -16.41 3.77 -4.35
CA LEU A 205 -16.05 4.14 -5.72
C LEU A 205 -17.23 4.03 -6.71
N LEU A 206 -18.07 3.00 -6.58
CA LEU A 206 -19.31 2.85 -7.36
C LEU A 206 -20.33 3.96 -7.04
N THR A 207 -20.35 4.48 -5.82
CA THR A 207 -21.21 5.60 -5.44
C THR A 207 -20.78 6.87 -6.18
N VAL A 208 -19.48 7.17 -6.23
CA VAL A 208 -18.91 8.28 -7.03
C VAL A 208 -19.27 8.13 -8.51
N LEU A 209 -19.16 6.92 -9.04
CA LEU A 209 -19.51 6.62 -10.43
C LEU A 209 -21.01 6.81 -10.70
N THR A 210 -21.88 6.43 -9.76
CA THR A 210 -23.33 6.62 -9.85
C THR A 210 -23.69 8.10 -9.89
N VAL A 211 -23.07 8.92 -9.02
CA VAL A 211 -23.23 10.38 -9.04
C VAL A 211 -22.77 10.96 -10.38
N THR A 212 -21.63 10.49 -10.89
CA THR A 212 -21.11 10.90 -12.22
C THR A 212 -22.08 10.52 -13.34
N ALA A 213 -22.67 9.32 -13.28
CA ALA A 213 -23.67 8.85 -14.23
C ALA A 213 -24.96 9.68 -14.19
N ILE A 214 -25.42 10.11 -13.00
CA ILE A 214 -26.54 11.04 -12.86
C ILE A 214 -26.22 12.37 -13.58
N GLY A 215 -25.02 12.92 -13.38
CA GLY A 215 -24.56 14.11 -14.09
C GLY A 215 -24.56 13.94 -15.63
N GLY A 216 -24.06 12.80 -16.11
CA GLY A 216 -24.10 12.45 -17.54
C GLY A 216 -25.52 12.28 -18.08
N ALA A 217 -26.42 11.64 -17.32
CA ALA A 217 -27.83 11.48 -17.68
C ALA A 217 -28.56 12.82 -17.76
N ILE A 218 -28.27 13.76 -16.85
CA ILE A 218 -28.81 15.14 -16.90
C ILE A 218 -28.35 15.83 -18.18
N LEU A 219 -27.07 15.72 -18.56
CA LEU A 219 -26.57 16.28 -19.82
C LEU A 219 -27.28 15.68 -21.04
N VAL A 220 -27.47 14.35 -21.07
CA VAL A 220 -28.26 13.67 -22.11
C VAL A 220 -29.70 14.19 -22.12
N GLY A 221 -30.34 14.35 -20.96
CA GLY A 221 -31.69 14.91 -20.84
C GLY A 221 -31.79 16.31 -21.43
N VAL A 222 -30.86 17.21 -21.11
CA VAL A 222 -30.84 18.59 -21.63
C VAL A 222 -30.66 18.63 -23.15
N THR A 223 -29.80 17.76 -23.69
CA THR A 223 -29.53 17.69 -25.13
C THR A 223 -30.74 17.13 -25.89
N VAL A 224 -31.32 16.04 -25.42
CA VAL A 224 -32.54 15.44 -25.99
C VAL A 224 -33.72 16.41 -25.89
N TYR A 225 -33.90 17.09 -24.76
CA TYR A 225 -34.92 18.12 -24.58
C TYR A 225 -34.77 19.23 -25.62
N SER A 226 -33.56 19.77 -25.77
CA SER A 226 -33.27 20.88 -26.68
C SER A 226 -33.56 20.53 -28.14
N VAL A 227 -33.15 19.33 -28.57
CA VAL A 227 -33.35 18.85 -29.94
C VAL A 227 -34.81 18.50 -30.19
N THR A 228 -35.48 17.86 -29.23
CA THR A 228 -36.90 17.53 -29.34
C THR A 228 -37.75 18.79 -29.39
N LYS A 229 -37.49 19.79 -28.54
CA LYS A 229 -38.19 21.07 -28.52
C LYS A 229 -38.06 21.82 -29.84
N MET A 230 -36.87 21.80 -30.44
CA MET A 230 -36.63 22.38 -31.75
C MET A 230 -37.42 21.63 -32.84
N THR A 231 -37.46 20.30 -32.79
CA THR A 231 -38.21 19.47 -33.74
C THR A 231 -39.71 19.70 -33.63
N VAL A 232 -40.25 19.81 -32.41
CA VAL A 232 -41.65 20.16 -32.16
C VAL A 232 -41.97 21.51 -32.79
N ARG A 233 -41.08 22.51 -32.62
CA ARG A 233 -41.22 23.82 -33.25
C ARG A 233 -41.23 23.76 -34.78
N ASP A 234 -40.30 23.01 -35.38
CA ASP A 234 -40.20 22.87 -36.83
C ASP A 234 -41.40 22.08 -37.43
N ARG A 235 -42.17 21.37 -36.60
CA ARG A 235 -43.32 20.56 -37.00
C ARG A 235 -44.67 21.11 -36.50
N LEU A 236 -44.71 22.35 -36.01
CA LEU A 236 -45.92 23.00 -35.51
C LEU A 236 -47.11 22.90 -36.47
N GLN A 237 -46.90 23.13 -37.77
CA GLN A 237 -47.96 23.07 -38.78
C GLN A 237 -48.53 21.65 -38.93
N ALA A 238 -47.68 20.63 -38.93
CA ALA A 238 -48.11 19.23 -38.98
C ALA A 238 -48.85 18.81 -37.71
N ILE A 239 -48.39 19.28 -36.54
CA ILE A 239 -49.06 19.03 -35.25
C ILE A 239 -50.45 19.67 -35.24
N ARG A 240 -50.61 20.88 -35.78
CA ARG A 240 -51.91 21.55 -35.91
C ARG A 240 -52.87 20.76 -36.79
N VAL A 241 -52.44 20.34 -37.97
CA VAL A 241 -53.25 19.53 -38.90
C VAL A 241 -53.69 18.22 -38.23
N LEU A 242 -52.78 17.53 -37.54
CA LEU A 242 -53.10 16.30 -36.80
C LEU A 242 -54.15 16.53 -35.70
N ARG A 243 -54.05 17.64 -34.96
CA ARG A 243 -55.02 17.98 -33.91
C ARG A 243 -56.36 18.44 -34.47
N SER A 244 -56.39 19.16 -35.59
CA SER A 244 -57.65 19.54 -36.25
C SER A 244 -58.37 18.34 -36.88
N THR A 245 -57.65 17.27 -37.22
CA THR A 245 -58.23 16.00 -37.70
C THR A 245 -58.63 15.03 -36.57
N GLY A 246 -58.70 15.48 -35.32
CA GLY A 246 -59.17 14.67 -34.18
C GLY A 246 -58.11 13.78 -33.51
N CYS A 247 -56.81 13.97 -33.79
CA CYS A 247 -55.76 13.18 -33.11
C CYS A 247 -55.65 13.56 -31.63
N HIS A 248 -55.70 12.55 -30.76
CA HIS A 248 -55.62 12.73 -29.31
C HIS A 248 -54.23 13.24 -28.88
N PRO A 249 -54.13 14.23 -27.96
CA PRO A 249 -52.86 14.85 -27.57
C PRO A 249 -51.84 13.86 -26.99
N PHE A 250 -52.30 12.86 -26.24
CA PHE A 250 -51.40 11.81 -25.71
C PHE A 250 -50.76 10.97 -26.81
N SER A 251 -51.45 10.72 -27.94
CA SER A 251 -50.87 9.96 -29.06
C SER A 251 -49.72 10.72 -29.74
N ILE A 252 -49.80 12.05 -29.80
CA ILE A 252 -48.73 12.90 -30.32
C ILE A 252 -47.56 12.94 -29.32
N LEU A 253 -47.85 13.03 -28.03
CA LEU A 253 -46.86 13.02 -26.95
C LEU A 253 -46.07 11.69 -26.91
N GLN A 254 -46.76 10.55 -27.03
CA GLN A 254 -46.14 9.22 -27.13
C GLN A 254 -45.22 9.10 -28.35
N LEU A 255 -45.57 9.70 -29.49
CA LEU A 255 -44.71 9.70 -30.68
C LEU A 255 -43.41 10.48 -30.46
N PHE A 256 -43.46 11.63 -29.79
CA PHE A 256 -42.25 12.40 -29.46
C PHE A 256 -41.43 11.74 -28.36
N ALA A 257 -42.07 11.12 -27.37
CA ALA A 257 -41.40 10.30 -26.36
C ALA A 257 -40.67 9.12 -27.02
N LEU A 258 -41.36 8.33 -27.86
CA LEU A 258 -40.77 7.18 -28.56
C LEU A 258 -39.62 7.60 -29.49
N ARG A 259 -39.74 8.75 -30.17
CA ARG A 259 -38.64 9.31 -30.97
C ARG A 259 -37.44 9.65 -30.09
N ALA A 260 -37.63 10.36 -28.98
CA ALA A 260 -36.57 10.71 -28.05
C ALA A 260 -35.91 9.46 -27.46
N GLY A 261 -36.71 8.44 -27.13
CA GLY A 261 -36.25 7.10 -26.74
C GLY A 261 -35.40 6.44 -27.81
N LEU A 262 -35.83 6.42 -29.09
CA LEU A 262 -35.04 5.85 -30.18
C LEU A 262 -33.69 6.57 -30.39
N LEU A 263 -33.68 7.91 -30.31
CA LEU A 263 -32.43 8.67 -30.38
C LEU A 263 -31.49 8.31 -29.22
N THR A 264 -32.04 8.20 -28.02
CA THR A 264 -31.29 7.84 -26.82
C THR A 264 -30.77 6.40 -26.88
N GLY A 265 -31.60 5.45 -27.30
CA GLY A 265 -31.22 4.03 -27.44
C GLY A 265 -30.14 3.80 -28.49
N VAL A 266 -30.21 4.47 -29.65
CA VAL A 266 -29.12 4.41 -30.64
C VAL A 266 -27.84 5.08 -30.11
N GLY A 267 -27.98 6.20 -29.41
CA GLY A 267 -26.86 6.83 -28.71
C GLY A 267 -26.21 5.89 -27.69
N ILE A 268 -27.00 5.19 -26.88
CA ILE A 268 -26.52 4.20 -25.91
C ILE A 268 -25.79 3.06 -26.61
N GLY A 269 -26.35 2.49 -27.68
CA GLY A 269 -25.73 1.39 -28.41
C GLY A 269 -24.38 1.76 -29.02
N ILE A 270 -24.31 2.90 -29.71
CA ILE A 270 -23.04 3.40 -30.29
C ILE A 270 -22.05 3.76 -29.17
N GLY A 271 -22.53 4.42 -28.11
CA GLY A 271 -21.72 4.83 -26.98
C GLY A 271 -21.10 3.66 -26.24
N TYR A 272 -21.86 2.58 -26.01
CA TYR A 272 -21.35 1.34 -25.44
C TYR A 272 -20.20 0.76 -26.28
N THR A 273 -20.40 0.66 -27.61
CA THR A 273 -19.35 0.14 -28.50
C THR A 273 -18.08 0.99 -28.44
N ILE A 274 -18.20 2.32 -28.53
CA ILE A 274 -17.05 3.23 -28.43
C ILE A 274 -16.40 3.14 -27.04
N GLY A 275 -17.20 3.10 -25.98
CA GLY A 275 -16.74 3.07 -24.60
C GLY A 275 -16.05 1.78 -24.19
N VAL A 276 -16.31 0.65 -24.86
CA VAL A 276 -15.55 -0.59 -24.70
C VAL A 276 -14.25 -0.55 -25.51
N ILE A 277 -14.31 -0.09 -26.77
CA ILE A 277 -13.16 -0.13 -27.69
C ILE A 277 -12.07 0.86 -27.28
N LEU A 278 -12.45 2.10 -26.94
CA LEU A 278 -11.50 3.20 -26.79
C LEU A 278 -10.54 3.01 -25.58
N PRO A 279 -11.00 2.59 -24.39
CA PRO A 279 -10.10 2.27 -23.28
C PRO A 279 -9.16 1.10 -23.59
N ASN A 280 -9.65 0.07 -24.31
CA ASN A 280 -8.82 -1.07 -24.74
C ASN A 280 -7.70 -0.62 -25.70
N ILE A 281 -8.00 0.28 -26.65
CA ILE A 281 -6.97 0.87 -27.51
C ILE A 281 -5.94 1.63 -26.68
N ALA A 282 -6.37 2.42 -25.69
CA ALA A 282 -5.46 3.19 -24.86
C ALA A 282 -4.52 2.29 -24.03
N VAL A 283 -5.03 1.21 -23.44
CA VAL A 283 -4.19 0.21 -22.74
C VAL A 283 -3.19 -0.42 -23.71
N ASN A 284 -3.61 -0.81 -24.92
CA ASN A 284 -2.70 -1.37 -25.92
C ASN A 284 -1.61 -0.39 -26.36
N VAL A 285 -1.93 0.90 -26.50
CA VAL A 285 -0.95 1.96 -26.80
C VAL A 285 0.03 2.14 -25.64
N ALA A 286 -0.45 2.07 -24.39
CA ALA A 286 0.42 2.14 -23.21
C ALA A 286 1.41 0.96 -23.16
N VAL A 287 0.92 -0.27 -23.40
CA VAL A 287 1.77 -1.47 -23.51
C VAL A 287 2.79 -1.32 -24.64
N PHE A 288 2.38 -0.83 -25.81
CA PHE A 288 3.29 -0.56 -26.93
C PHE A 288 4.36 0.50 -26.60
N ALA A 289 4.01 1.51 -25.81
CA ALA A 289 4.92 2.54 -25.33
C ALA A 289 5.85 2.06 -24.20
N GLY A 290 5.80 0.77 -23.83
CA GLY A 290 6.64 0.18 -22.77
C GLY A 290 6.17 0.51 -21.35
N LEU A 291 4.93 1.00 -21.17
CA LEU A 291 4.38 1.26 -19.85
C LEU A 291 3.89 -0.07 -19.23
N PRO A 292 4.34 -0.43 -18.01
CA PRO A 292 3.86 -1.64 -17.34
C PRO A 292 2.38 -1.50 -16.98
N THR A 293 1.53 -2.34 -17.58
CA THR A 293 0.09 -2.39 -17.26
C THR A 293 -0.40 -3.83 -17.20
N SER A 294 -1.00 -4.23 -16.07
CA SER A 294 -1.66 -5.54 -15.86
C SER A 294 -3.17 -5.51 -16.12
N LEU A 295 -3.71 -4.36 -16.54
CA LEU A 295 -5.14 -4.13 -16.63
C LEU A 295 -5.78 -4.93 -17.76
N THR A 296 -6.71 -5.83 -17.40
CA THR A 296 -7.57 -6.52 -18.37
C THR A 296 -8.96 -5.92 -18.36
N LEU A 297 -9.30 -5.16 -19.40
CA LEU A 297 -10.59 -4.49 -19.52
C LEU A 297 -11.62 -5.45 -20.13
N ARG A 298 -12.43 -6.07 -19.28
CA ARG A 298 -13.52 -6.97 -19.70
C ARG A 298 -14.84 -6.55 -19.07
N VAL A 299 -15.94 -6.78 -19.79
CA VAL A 299 -17.29 -6.59 -19.26
C VAL A 299 -17.58 -7.73 -18.29
N SER A 300 -17.43 -7.46 -16.99
CA SER A 300 -17.75 -8.40 -15.91
C SER A 300 -19.21 -8.25 -15.44
N GLN A 301 -19.67 -9.16 -14.58
CA GLN A 301 -21.00 -9.06 -13.97
C GLN A 301 -21.15 -7.79 -13.10
N LEU A 302 -20.07 -7.35 -12.44
CA LEU A 302 -20.02 -6.09 -11.70
C LEU A 302 -20.19 -4.88 -12.63
N VAL A 303 -19.56 -4.89 -13.80
CA VAL A 303 -19.71 -3.81 -14.80
C VAL A 303 -21.15 -3.76 -15.29
N LEU A 304 -21.76 -4.92 -15.54
CA LEU A 304 -23.14 -5.00 -16.03
C LEU A 304 -24.16 -4.51 -14.98
N SER A 305 -23.96 -4.83 -13.70
CA SER A 305 -24.85 -4.40 -12.62
C SER A 305 -24.86 -2.88 -12.43
N VAL A 306 -23.78 -2.18 -12.83
CA VAL A 306 -23.69 -0.72 -12.80
C VAL A 306 -24.22 -0.10 -14.10
N LEU A 307 -23.83 -0.63 -15.26
CA LEU A 307 -24.20 -0.04 -16.55
C LEU A 307 -25.68 -0.21 -16.88
N LEU A 308 -26.33 -1.32 -16.50
CA LEU A 308 -27.75 -1.54 -16.79
C LEU A 308 -28.65 -0.48 -16.13
N PRO A 309 -28.56 -0.19 -14.81
CA PRO A 309 -29.29 0.93 -14.20
C PRO A 309 -28.96 2.28 -14.83
N VAL A 310 -27.69 2.54 -15.15
CA VAL A 310 -27.28 3.81 -15.79
C VAL A 310 -27.91 3.98 -17.17
N TYR A 311 -27.91 2.94 -17.99
CA TYR A 311 -28.53 2.97 -19.32
C TYR A 311 -30.05 3.04 -19.23
N GLY A 312 -30.66 2.27 -18.32
CA GLY A 312 -32.08 2.32 -18.04
C GLY A 312 -32.52 3.72 -17.59
N GLY A 313 -31.82 4.31 -16.64
CA GLY A 313 -32.05 5.67 -16.15
C GLY A 313 -31.85 6.72 -17.25
N THR A 314 -30.78 6.64 -18.03
CA THR A 314 -30.52 7.56 -19.16
C THR A 314 -31.61 7.46 -20.23
N MET A 315 -32.08 6.24 -20.54
CA MET A 315 -33.19 6.01 -21.45
C MET A 315 -34.49 6.63 -20.92
N LEU A 316 -34.77 6.46 -19.63
CA LEU A 316 -35.93 7.05 -18.96
C LEU A 316 -35.88 8.58 -19.01
N VAL A 317 -34.73 9.18 -18.70
CA VAL A 317 -34.49 10.62 -18.81
C VAL A 317 -34.68 11.11 -20.25
N GLY A 318 -34.20 10.36 -21.24
CA GLY A 318 -34.42 10.68 -22.67
C GLY A 318 -35.90 10.66 -23.06
N LEU A 319 -36.66 9.64 -22.62
CA LEU A 319 -38.11 9.55 -22.82
C LEU A 319 -38.84 10.73 -22.17
N CYS A 320 -38.56 11.02 -20.91
CA CYS A 320 -39.13 12.13 -20.15
C CYS A 320 -38.79 13.48 -20.78
N ALA A 321 -37.54 13.69 -21.21
CA ALA A 321 -37.12 14.90 -21.91
C ALA A 321 -37.93 15.13 -23.20
N GLY A 322 -38.25 14.06 -23.94
CA GLY A 322 -39.12 14.11 -25.10
C GLY A 322 -40.55 14.56 -24.78
N VAL A 323 -41.11 14.02 -23.69
CA VAL A 323 -42.44 14.39 -23.17
C VAL A 323 -42.47 15.87 -22.74
N VAL A 324 -41.54 16.28 -21.88
CA VAL A 324 -41.48 17.65 -21.33
C VAL A 324 -41.22 18.68 -22.43
N ALA A 325 -40.43 18.34 -23.46
CA ALA A 325 -40.20 19.21 -24.61
C ALA A 325 -41.47 19.45 -25.44
N ALA A 326 -42.33 18.45 -25.57
CA ALA A 326 -43.54 18.51 -26.40
C ALA A 326 -44.76 19.05 -25.63
N TRP A 327 -44.80 18.86 -24.30
CA TRP A 327 -45.93 19.19 -23.43
C TRP A 327 -46.48 20.62 -23.58
N PRO A 328 -45.66 21.70 -23.54
CA PRO A 328 -46.19 23.07 -23.60
C PRO A 328 -46.83 23.41 -24.94
N THR A 329 -46.41 22.72 -26.00
CA THR A 329 -46.92 22.96 -27.37
C THR A 329 -48.18 22.15 -27.66
N ILE A 330 -48.35 21.01 -26.99
CA ILE A 330 -49.47 20.09 -27.21
C ILE A 330 -50.64 20.37 -26.27
N SER A 331 -50.40 20.94 -25.07
CA SER A 331 -51.44 21.21 -24.06
C SER A 331 -52.31 22.44 -24.35
N GLY A 332 -51.83 23.43 -25.11
CA GLY A 332 -52.62 24.63 -25.45
C GLY A 332 -53.71 24.38 -26.51
N PRO A 333 -54.83 25.12 -26.50
CA PRO A 333 -55.88 25.02 -27.53
C PRO A 333 -55.35 25.47 -28.92
N PRO A 334 -55.80 24.81 -30.02
CA PRO A 334 -55.22 24.99 -31.35
C PRO A 334 -55.32 26.43 -31.91
N SER A 335 -56.31 27.20 -31.44
CA SER A 335 -56.57 28.60 -31.83
C SER A 335 -55.59 29.61 -31.23
N GLN A 336 -54.89 29.28 -30.15
CA GLN A 336 -53.94 30.20 -29.47
C GLN A 336 -52.48 30.03 -29.93
N LEU A 337 -52.21 29.04 -30.80
CA LEU A 337 -50.85 28.77 -31.30
C LEU A 337 -50.32 29.85 -32.26
N SER A 338 -51.15 30.81 -32.71
CA SER A 338 -50.76 31.91 -33.60
C SER A 338 -50.34 33.19 -32.87
N SER A 339 -50.86 33.45 -31.66
CA SER A 339 -50.76 34.78 -31.03
C SER A 339 -49.58 34.97 -30.06
N SER A 340 -48.92 33.90 -29.62
CA SER A 340 -47.84 33.98 -28.62
C SER A 340 -46.43 34.28 -29.18
N PHE A 341 -46.20 34.18 -30.49
CA PHE A 341 -44.84 34.26 -31.06
C PHE A 341 -44.55 35.50 -31.93
N GLY A 342 -45.48 36.47 -31.96
CA GLY A 342 -45.39 37.71 -32.73
C GLY A 342 -45.29 38.98 -31.89
N ARG A 343 -44.42 39.04 -30.85
CA ARG A 343 -44.00 40.33 -30.27
C ARG A 343 -42.70 40.17 -29.48
N LYS A 344 -41.56 40.32 -30.14
CA LYS A 344 -40.34 40.76 -29.44
C LYS A 344 -40.42 42.29 -29.35
N ARG A 345 -40.73 42.81 -28.17
CA ARG A 345 -40.42 44.21 -27.83
C ARG A 345 -38.89 44.39 -27.98
N PRO A 346 -38.40 45.37 -28.73
CA PRO A 346 -36.99 45.74 -28.65
C PRO A 346 -36.75 46.26 -27.23
N ALA A 347 -35.89 45.59 -26.47
CA ALA A 347 -35.45 46.11 -25.18
C ALA A 347 -34.73 47.45 -25.44
N SER A 348 -35.21 48.49 -24.77
CA SER A 348 -34.71 49.87 -24.84
C SER A 348 -33.19 49.91 -24.68
N ALA A 349 -32.56 50.63 -25.60
CA ALA A 349 -31.14 50.90 -25.58
C ALA A 349 -30.76 51.68 -24.31
N VAL A 350 -30.01 51.02 -23.42
CA VAL A 350 -29.21 51.70 -22.40
C VAL A 350 -27.79 51.82 -22.93
N ASN A 351 -27.31 53.05 -22.95
CA ASN A 351 -26.02 53.50 -23.48
C ASN A 351 -24.84 52.86 -22.71
N LYS A 352 -24.11 51.90 -23.30
CA LYS A 352 -22.86 51.32 -22.75
C LYS A 352 -21.88 50.98 -23.88
N ASN A 353 -20.94 51.89 -24.15
CA ASN A 353 -20.14 51.94 -25.39
C ASN A 353 -18.69 51.42 -25.32
N VAL A 354 -18.29 50.61 -24.34
CA VAL A 354 -16.93 49.99 -24.34
C VAL A 354 -16.98 48.46 -24.36
N VAL A 355 -17.92 47.85 -23.63
CA VAL A 355 -18.09 46.38 -23.53
C VAL A 355 -18.61 45.74 -24.83
N ARG A 356 -19.33 46.50 -25.67
CA ARG A 356 -20.01 45.97 -26.87
C ARG A 356 -19.07 45.63 -28.04
N ARG A 357 -17.85 46.16 -28.07
CA ARG A 357 -16.89 45.89 -29.17
C ARG A 357 -16.22 44.53 -29.04
N ILE A 358 -16.08 44.02 -27.81
CA ILE A 358 -15.49 42.71 -27.52
C ILE A 358 -16.57 41.61 -27.46
N LEU A 359 -17.82 41.95 -27.11
CA LEU A 359 -18.94 40.97 -27.02
C LEU A 359 -19.88 40.92 -28.24
N SER A 360 -19.58 41.60 -29.35
CA SER A 360 -20.39 41.50 -30.57
C SER A 360 -20.07 40.24 -31.38
N LEU A 361 -20.77 39.14 -31.10
CA LEU A 361 -20.67 37.90 -31.90
C LEU A 361 -21.23 38.14 -33.32
N ARG A 362 -20.48 37.74 -34.35
CA ARG A 362 -20.84 37.99 -35.76
C ARG A 362 -21.58 36.80 -36.39
N LEU A 363 -21.17 35.58 -36.07
CA LEU A 363 -21.66 34.32 -36.64
C LEU A 363 -22.20 33.35 -35.59
N LEU A 364 -21.76 33.39 -34.33
CA LEU A 364 -22.36 32.62 -33.23
C LEU A 364 -23.44 33.40 -32.47
N ASP A 365 -24.30 32.68 -31.73
CA ASP A 365 -25.34 33.23 -30.86
C ASP A 365 -25.02 32.85 -29.40
N TRP A 366 -25.29 33.75 -28.46
CA TRP A 366 -25.16 33.50 -27.01
C TRP A 366 -25.98 32.30 -26.54
N ARG A 367 -26.94 31.84 -27.33
CA ARG A 367 -27.66 30.57 -27.13
C ARG A 367 -26.75 29.34 -27.04
N ALA A 368 -25.53 29.38 -27.57
CA ALA A 368 -24.55 28.30 -27.42
C ALA A 368 -23.92 28.24 -26.02
N LEU A 369 -23.99 29.33 -25.24
CA LEU A 369 -23.34 29.44 -23.93
C LEU A 369 -23.81 28.37 -22.95
N GLY A 370 -25.13 28.18 -22.80
CA GLY A 370 -25.68 27.23 -21.82
C GLY A 370 -25.20 25.79 -22.03
N PRO A 371 -25.44 25.19 -23.22
CA PRO A 371 -24.97 23.85 -23.52
C PRO A 371 -23.44 23.70 -23.44
N SER A 372 -22.67 24.68 -23.93
CA SER A 372 -21.20 24.65 -23.84
C SER A 372 -20.71 24.76 -22.40
N THR A 373 -21.37 25.55 -21.56
CA THR A 373 -21.06 25.65 -20.12
C THR A 373 -21.30 24.31 -19.44
N ALA A 374 -22.43 23.63 -19.72
CA ALA A 374 -22.74 22.33 -19.14
C ALA A 374 -21.70 21.26 -19.49
N THR A 375 -21.28 21.18 -20.76
CA THR A 375 -20.26 20.21 -21.20
C THR A 375 -18.88 20.52 -20.63
N LEU A 376 -18.49 21.80 -20.60
CA LEU A 376 -17.23 22.22 -19.99
C LEU A 376 -17.24 22.05 -18.47
N THR A 377 -18.40 22.18 -17.81
CA THR A 377 -18.53 21.92 -16.37
C THR A 377 -18.18 20.47 -16.07
N VAL A 378 -18.75 19.51 -16.82
CA VAL A 378 -18.42 18.08 -16.65
C VAL A 378 -16.92 17.85 -16.85
N PHE A 379 -16.33 18.42 -17.89
CA PHE A 379 -14.88 18.32 -18.13
C PHE A 379 -14.05 18.85 -16.96
N VAL A 380 -14.35 20.06 -16.50
CA VAL A 380 -13.65 20.70 -15.37
C VAL A 380 -13.82 19.88 -14.10
N THR A 381 -15.04 19.44 -13.78
CA THR A 381 -15.30 18.58 -12.62
C THR A 381 -14.47 17.30 -12.69
N VAL A 382 -14.40 16.64 -13.85
CA VAL A 382 -13.59 15.43 -14.02
C VAL A 382 -12.10 15.74 -13.87
N VAL A 383 -11.59 16.80 -14.48
CA VAL A 383 -10.16 17.18 -14.35
C VAL A 383 -9.82 17.50 -12.89
N LEU A 384 -10.65 18.29 -12.21
CA LEU A 384 -10.46 18.61 -10.79
C LEU A 384 -10.53 17.35 -9.92
N LEU A 385 -11.49 16.45 -10.16
CA LEU A 385 -11.63 15.21 -9.40
C LEU A 385 -10.45 14.26 -9.65
N VAL A 386 -10.08 14.03 -10.91
CA VAL A 386 -8.90 13.22 -11.28
C VAL A 386 -7.63 13.81 -10.69
N THR A 387 -7.48 15.13 -10.67
CA THR A 387 -6.31 15.77 -10.07
C THR A 387 -6.34 15.72 -8.55
N SER A 388 -7.52 15.77 -7.93
CA SER A 388 -7.67 15.64 -6.47
C SER A 388 -7.35 14.21 -6.03
N VAL A 389 -7.87 13.20 -6.74
CA VAL A 389 -7.48 11.79 -6.57
C VAL A 389 -5.98 11.63 -6.78
N GLY A 390 -5.43 12.25 -7.85
CA GLY A 390 -4.00 12.30 -8.10
C GLY A 390 -3.23 12.99 -6.98
N GLY A 391 -3.75 14.04 -6.35
CA GLY A 391 -3.12 14.77 -5.25
C GLY A 391 -3.14 14.01 -3.92
N VAL A 392 -4.15 13.16 -3.70
CA VAL A 392 -4.20 12.24 -2.56
C VAL A 392 -3.23 11.08 -2.77
N LEU A 393 -3.14 10.55 -3.99
CA LEU A 393 -2.30 9.38 -4.30
C LEU A 393 -0.84 9.75 -4.60
N MET A 394 -0.57 10.96 -5.11
CA MET A 394 0.79 11.43 -5.46
C MET A 394 1.73 11.35 -4.27
N PRO A 395 1.43 11.87 -3.06
CA PRO A 395 2.32 11.72 -1.90
C PRO A 395 2.65 10.26 -1.54
N LEU A 396 1.81 9.29 -1.92
CA LEU A 396 2.09 7.85 -1.74
C LEU A 396 3.01 7.30 -2.85
N MET A 397 2.95 7.87 -4.06
CA MET A 397 3.73 7.45 -5.24
C MET A 397 5.05 8.21 -5.41
N THR A 398 5.06 9.49 -5.04
CA THR A 398 6.16 10.45 -5.13
C THR A 398 6.70 10.81 -3.75
N ALA A 399 6.40 9.99 -2.73
CA ALA A 399 6.75 10.25 -1.34
C ALA A 399 8.10 10.98 -1.26
N GLU A 400 8.09 12.17 -0.67
CA GLU A 400 9.28 12.94 -0.36
C GLU A 400 10.05 12.14 0.69
N GLY A 401 10.79 11.14 0.24
CA GLY A 401 11.31 10.12 1.12
C GLY A 401 11.53 8.77 0.47
N THR A 402 12.14 7.88 1.23
CA THR A 402 12.51 6.55 0.75
C THR A 402 11.87 5.51 1.64
N THR A 403 11.24 4.53 1.02
CA THR A 403 10.60 3.42 1.72
C THR A 403 11.45 2.17 1.53
N ILE A 404 11.87 1.58 2.63
CA ILE A 404 12.58 0.30 2.69
C ILE A 404 11.54 -0.80 2.88
N THR A 405 11.58 -1.81 2.02
CA THR A 405 10.74 -3.01 2.05
C THR A 405 11.59 -4.24 1.81
N GLU A 406 11.12 -5.41 2.20
CA GLU A 406 11.77 -6.69 1.91
C GLU A 406 11.91 -6.91 0.39
N PRO A 407 13.12 -7.21 -0.11
CA PRO A 407 13.35 -7.50 -1.53
C PRO A 407 12.53 -8.71 -2.00
N GLY A 408 11.79 -8.55 -3.09
CA GLY A 408 10.98 -9.63 -3.67
C GLY A 408 9.62 -9.84 -3.00
N ALA A 409 9.26 -9.05 -1.98
CA ALA A 409 7.90 -9.04 -1.45
C ALA A 409 6.89 -8.66 -2.56
N ILE A 410 5.81 -9.45 -2.68
CA ILE A 410 4.80 -9.27 -3.74
C ILE A 410 4.05 -7.93 -3.55
N HIS A 411 3.84 -7.51 -2.30
CA HIS A 411 3.26 -6.23 -1.92
C HIS A 411 3.78 -5.76 -0.54
N PRO A 412 3.66 -4.47 -0.15
CA PRO A 412 4.27 -3.93 1.05
C PRO A 412 3.70 -4.55 2.33
N VAL A 413 2.45 -5.02 2.29
CA VAL A 413 1.82 -5.71 3.45
C VAL A 413 2.32 -7.15 3.64
N ALA A 414 3.02 -7.72 2.65
CA ALA A 414 3.70 -9.02 2.78
C ALA A 414 5.17 -8.88 3.17
N SER A 415 5.69 -7.65 3.19
CA SER A 415 7.08 -7.36 3.52
C SER A 415 7.32 -7.51 5.03
N LYS A 416 8.43 -8.16 5.40
CA LYS A 416 8.87 -8.32 6.78
C LYS A 416 10.24 -7.69 6.95
N VAL A 417 10.27 -6.41 7.32
CA VAL A 417 11.50 -5.67 7.63
C VAL A 417 11.70 -5.63 9.15
N PRO A 418 12.88 -5.94 9.69
CA PRO A 418 13.16 -5.76 11.12
C PRO A 418 12.95 -4.30 11.56
N GLU A 419 12.17 -4.08 12.62
CA GLU A 419 11.88 -2.75 13.17
C GLU A 419 13.16 -1.96 13.52
N GLN A 420 14.16 -2.68 14.05
CA GLN A 420 15.45 -2.16 14.50
C GLN A 420 16.28 -1.45 13.42
N TYR A 421 15.93 -1.63 12.15
CA TYR A 421 16.57 -0.87 11.06
C TYR A 421 16.27 0.62 11.17
N ALA A 422 15.13 1.01 11.75
CA ALA A 422 14.84 2.41 12.04
C ALA A 422 15.81 2.95 13.11
N ASP A 423 16.09 2.19 14.17
CA ASP A 423 17.05 2.58 15.22
C ASP A 423 18.45 2.81 14.66
N GLY A 424 18.89 1.92 13.75
CA GLY A 424 20.18 2.07 13.04
C GLY A 424 20.26 3.37 12.23
N LEU A 425 19.17 3.76 11.56
CA LEU A 425 19.08 5.02 10.82
C LEU A 425 19.07 6.24 11.77
N HIS A 426 18.35 6.14 12.89
CA HIS A 426 18.35 7.19 13.92
C HIS A 426 19.74 7.42 14.52
N ALA A 427 20.51 6.35 14.76
CA ALA A 427 21.90 6.45 15.24
C ALA A 427 22.82 7.20 14.27
N GLN A 428 22.48 7.21 12.97
CA GLN A 428 23.18 7.95 11.92
C GLN A 428 22.65 9.38 11.74
N GLY A 429 21.71 9.83 12.58
CA GLY A 429 21.07 11.14 12.46
C GLY A 429 20.07 11.23 11.30
N ILE A 430 19.62 10.10 10.76
CA ILE A 430 18.63 10.03 9.69
C ILE A 430 17.26 9.74 10.33
N PRO A 431 16.28 10.65 10.20
CA PRO A 431 14.93 10.36 10.65
C PRO A 431 14.38 9.13 9.92
N ALA A 432 13.92 8.14 10.68
CA ALA A 432 13.27 6.94 10.17
C ALA A 432 11.95 6.72 10.90
N SER A 433 11.00 6.04 10.26
CA SER A 433 9.73 5.63 10.88
C SER A 433 9.45 4.20 10.45
N ALA A 434 9.45 3.29 11.42
CA ALA A 434 9.03 1.91 11.23
C ALA A 434 7.50 1.84 11.26
N GLU A 435 6.89 1.29 10.19
CA GLU A 435 5.44 1.42 9.99
C GLU A 435 4.78 0.11 9.52
N ILE A 436 3.58 -0.15 10.05
CA ILE A 436 2.69 -1.24 9.66
C ILE A 436 1.42 -0.66 9.08
N LEU A 437 1.10 -1.06 7.84
CA LEU A 437 -0.15 -0.70 7.16
C LEU A 437 -1.25 -1.70 7.49
N LEU A 438 -2.41 -1.19 7.90
CA LEU A 438 -3.59 -1.99 8.23
C LEU A 438 -4.81 -1.49 7.43
N PHE A 439 -5.54 -2.44 6.86
CA PHE A 439 -6.79 -2.21 6.16
C PHE A 439 -7.93 -2.77 7.02
N THR A 440 -8.61 -1.90 7.76
CA THR A 440 -9.62 -2.28 8.75
C THR A 440 -11.02 -1.81 8.36
N VAL A 441 -12.04 -2.40 8.97
CA VAL A 441 -13.42 -1.98 8.79
C VAL A 441 -14.06 -1.83 10.17
N HIS A 442 -14.76 -0.71 10.37
CA HIS A 442 -15.49 -0.40 11.59
C HIS A 442 -16.90 0.06 11.23
N ASP A 443 -17.92 -0.66 11.70
CA ASP A 443 -19.34 -0.33 11.49
C ASP A 443 -19.67 -0.06 10.00
N GLY A 444 -19.23 -0.97 9.12
CA GLY A 444 -19.44 -0.89 7.67
C GLY A 444 -18.63 0.21 6.96
N LYS A 445 -17.77 0.96 7.68
CA LYS A 445 -16.88 1.97 7.11
C LYS A 445 -15.44 1.44 6.98
N PRO A 446 -14.83 1.50 5.79
CA PRO A 446 -13.41 1.19 5.63
C PRO A 446 -12.55 2.26 6.30
N ILE A 447 -11.53 1.83 7.05
CA ILE A 447 -10.58 2.70 7.74
C ILE A 447 -9.17 2.21 7.40
N VAL A 448 -8.28 3.14 7.06
CA VAL A 448 -6.85 2.85 6.99
C VAL A 448 -6.25 3.13 8.36
N ALA A 449 -5.65 2.11 8.97
CA ALA A 449 -4.90 2.27 10.21
C ALA A 449 -3.40 2.08 9.94
N ARG A 450 -2.57 2.73 10.75
CA ARG A 450 -1.12 2.66 10.66
C ARG A 450 -0.54 2.43 12.05
N GLY A 451 0.24 1.36 12.22
CA GLY A 451 1.08 1.18 13.38
C GLY A 451 2.39 1.93 13.21
N ALA A 452 2.69 2.88 14.09
CA ALA A 452 3.99 3.55 14.13
C ALA A 452 4.21 4.25 15.47
N ASN A 453 5.45 4.56 15.80
CA ASN A 453 5.72 5.56 16.84
C ASN A 453 5.29 6.94 16.35
N TYR A 454 4.46 7.66 17.11
CA TYR A 454 3.97 8.98 16.70
C TYR A 454 5.09 9.99 16.44
N SER A 455 6.15 10.00 17.24
CA SER A 455 7.23 10.98 17.11
C SER A 455 7.98 10.79 15.79
N ASP A 456 8.28 9.54 15.45
CA ASP A 456 8.98 9.17 14.22
C ASP A 456 8.10 9.42 12.99
N PHE A 457 6.83 9.04 13.09
CA PHE A 457 5.84 9.32 12.06
C PHE A 457 5.68 10.82 11.81
N ALA A 458 5.54 11.62 12.88
CA ALA A 458 5.36 13.07 12.79
C ALA A 458 6.59 13.76 12.20
N ASN A 459 7.80 13.28 12.50
CA ASN A 459 9.05 13.83 11.97
C ASN A 459 9.16 13.66 10.44
N ILE A 460 8.50 12.65 9.87
CA ILE A 460 8.54 12.38 8.42
C ILE A 460 7.30 12.91 7.70
N SER A 461 6.13 12.90 8.36
CA SER A 461 4.86 13.32 7.77
C SER A 461 4.47 14.76 8.08
N ASN A 462 5.26 15.48 8.87
CA ASN A 462 4.93 16.79 9.44
C ASN A 462 3.59 16.80 10.18
N ALA A 463 3.24 15.69 10.83
CA ALA A 463 1.99 15.59 11.57
C ALA A 463 2.03 16.41 12.87
N THR A 464 0.94 17.09 13.20
CA THR A 464 0.81 17.90 14.42
C THR A 464 -0.42 17.50 15.21
N ILE A 465 -0.33 17.43 16.54
CA ILE A 465 -1.50 17.14 17.39
C ILE A 465 -2.33 18.43 17.50
N GLU A 466 -3.60 18.33 17.13
CA GLU A 466 -4.58 19.43 17.20
C GLU A 466 -5.33 19.41 18.55
N GLN A 467 -5.68 18.22 19.03
CA GLN A 467 -6.41 18.03 20.28
C GLN A 467 -5.92 16.78 21.02
N GLY A 468 -5.92 16.82 22.36
CA GLY A 468 -5.60 15.66 23.20
C GLY A 468 -4.10 15.50 23.47
N GLN A 469 -3.65 14.25 23.62
CA GLN A 469 -2.27 13.93 24.01
C GLN A 469 -1.67 12.80 23.16
N ARG A 470 -0.34 12.69 23.18
CA ARG A 470 0.37 11.58 22.53
C ARG A 470 -0.01 10.25 23.19
N PRO A 471 -0.14 9.15 22.42
CA PRO A 471 -0.37 7.84 22.96
C PRO A 471 0.86 7.40 23.76
N THR A 472 0.62 6.91 24.96
CA THR A 472 1.62 6.41 25.91
C THR A 472 1.47 4.92 26.18
N ALA A 473 0.23 4.41 26.08
CA ALA A 473 -0.06 2.99 26.18
C ALA A 473 -0.33 2.37 24.80
N SER A 474 -0.17 1.05 24.70
CA SER A 474 -0.36 0.32 23.44
C SER A 474 -1.81 0.39 22.93
N ASN A 475 -2.78 0.43 23.83
CA ASN A 475 -4.21 0.53 23.53
C ASN A 475 -4.70 1.97 23.29
N GLU A 476 -3.81 2.96 23.18
CA GLU A 476 -4.15 4.34 22.84
C GLU A 476 -3.86 4.62 21.36
N ALA A 477 -4.65 5.49 20.75
CA ALA A 477 -4.48 5.89 19.36
C ALA A 477 -4.79 7.36 19.13
N LEU A 478 -4.24 7.87 18.03
CA LEU A 478 -4.57 9.18 17.49
C LEU A 478 -5.34 9.02 16.19
N ILE A 479 -6.35 9.86 16.00
CA ILE A 479 -7.15 9.87 14.78
C ILE A 479 -6.83 11.12 13.94
N GLY A 480 -6.61 10.96 12.65
CA GLY A 480 -6.45 12.11 11.75
C GLY A 480 -7.73 12.94 11.66
N THR A 481 -7.61 14.24 11.38
CA THR A 481 -8.74 15.18 11.48
C THR A 481 -9.82 14.88 10.45
N ASP A 482 -9.43 14.61 9.21
CA ASP A 482 -10.34 14.23 8.12
C ASP A 482 -10.99 12.85 8.37
N LEU A 483 -10.26 11.89 8.97
CA LEU A 483 -10.83 10.60 9.37
C LEU A 483 -11.87 10.76 10.48
N ALA A 484 -11.60 11.60 11.49
CA ALA A 484 -12.52 11.86 12.59
C ALA A 484 -13.84 12.46 12.10
N GLN A 485 -13.79 13.40 11.15
CA GLN A 485 -14.98 13.97 10.51
C GLN A 485 -15.78 12.92 9.75
N THR A 486 -15.10 12.04 9.01
CA THR A 486 -15.73 11.04 8.13
C THR A 486 -16.35 9.87 8.90
N THR A 487 -15.68 9.44 9.96
CA THR A 487 -16.15 8.32 10.79
C THR A 487 -17.12 8.77 11.88
N GLY A 488 -16.96 9.99 12.40
CA GLY A 488 -17.67 10.53 13.54
C GLY A 488 -17.02 10.16 14.89
N ILE A 489 -15.85 9.50 14.86
CA ILE A 489 -15.09 9.09 16.05
C ILE A 489 -14.46 10.33 16.70
N LYS A 490 -14.59 10.45 18.03
CA LYS A 490 -14.12 11.58 18.81
C LYS A 490 -13.04 11.18 19.81
N VAL A 491 -12.28 12.18 20.27
CA VAL A 491 -11.39 12.02 21.42
C VAL A 491 -12.21 11.61 22.65
N GLY A 492 -11.78 10.55 23.33
CA GLY A 492 -12.49 9.92 24.44
C GLY A 492 -13.23 8.63 24.05
N ASP A 493 -13.46 8.38 22.76
CA ASP A 493 -14.16 7.18 22.32
C ASP A 493 -13.31 5.92 22.49
N ARG A 494 -13.98 4.76 22.58
CA ARG A 494 -13.37 3.43 22.57
C ARG A 494 -13.81 2.67 21.34
N VAL A 495 -12.89 2.49 20.41
CA VAL A 495 -13.13 1.92 19.09
C VAL A 495 -12.66 0.47 19.08
N THR A 496 -13.47 -0.42 18.53
CA THR A 496 -13.04 -1.79 18.24
C THR A 496 -12.49 -1.84 16.82
N LEU A 497 -11.32 -2.45 16.66
CA LEU A 497 -10.74 -2.81 15.37
C LEU A 497 -10.68 -4.33 15.25
N GLY A 498 -10.95 -4.82 14.05
CA GLY A 498 -10.64 -6.18 13.65
C GLY A 498 -9.25 -6.28 13.05
N GLY A 499 -8.73 -7.49 12.92
CA GLY A 499 -7.47 -7.76 12.25
C GLY A 499 -7.53 -7.37 10.77
N SER A 500 -6.39 -6.97 10.21
CA SER A 500 -6.23 -6.58 8.81
C SER A 500 -6.00 -7.82 7.94
N THR A 501 -4.81 -8.41 8.05
CA THR A 501 -4.39 -9.61 7.29
C THR A 501 -4.37 -10.88 8.15
N GLU A 502 -4.33 -10.73 9.47
CA GLU A 502 -4.53 -11.81 10.43
C GLU A 502 -5.89 -11.67 11.11
N SER A 503 -6.38 -12.77 11.69
CA SER A 503 -7.61 -12.78 12.46
C SER A 503 -7.38 -12.31 13.89
N GLY A 504 -8.01 -11.21 14.29
CA GLY A 504 -7.83 -10.66 15.63
C GLY A 504 -8.83 -9.56 15.98
N ILE A 505 -8.82 -9.16 17.25
CA ILE A 505 -9.56 -7.99 17.75
C ILE A 505 -8.66 -7.12 18.61
N ALA A 506 -8.89 -5.81 18.57
CA ALA A 506 -8.32 -4.85 19.50
C ALA A 506 -9.39 -3.84 19.92
N ARG A 507 -9.27 -3.33 21.15
CA ARG A 507 -10.10 -2.23 21.64
C ARG A 507 -9.21 -1.08 22.05
N ILE A 508 -9.37 0.05 21.37
CA ILE A 508 -8.44 1.15 21.38
C ILE A 508 -9.15 2.40 21.87
N HIS A 509 -8.46 3.19 22.68
CA HIS A 509 -8.92 4.47 23.19
C HIS A 509 -8.36 5.62 22.35
N ILE A 510 -9.23 6.51 21.88
CA ILE A 510 -8.81 7.67 21.10
C ILE A 510 -8.42 8.80 22.04
N VAL A 511 -7.12 9.09 22.14
CA VAL A 511 -6.57 10.05 23.12
C VAL A 511 -6.29 11.43 22.52
N GLY A 512 -6.37 11.56 21.19
CA GLY A 512 -6.17 12.84 20.52
C GLY A 512 -6.46 12.79 19.01
N THR A 513 -6.49 13.97 18.41
CA THR A 513 -6.58 14.16 16.96
C THR A 513 -5.30 14.80 16.43
N TYR A 514 -4.89 14.44 15.22
CA TYR A 514 -3.75 15.05 14.54
C TYR A 514 -4.13 15.60 13.17
N SER A 515 -3.34 16.55 12.66
CA SER A 515 -3.38 17.03 11.29
C SER A 515 -2.12 16.60 10.54
N ALA A 516 -2.26 16.03 9.34
CA ALA A 516 -1.15 15.70 8.43
C ALA A 516 -1.49 16.02 6.97
N SER A 517 -0.49 15.98 6.07
CA SER A 517 -0.73 16.28 4.65
C SER A 517 -1.34 15.09 3.88
N GLY A 518 -2.36 15.36 3.06
CA GLY A 518 -2.91 14.39 2.12
C GLY A 518 -3.52 13.17 2.83
N PRO A 519 -3.32 11.93 2.32
CA PRO A 519 -3.98 10.73 2.85
C PRO A 519 -3.54 10.35 4.26
N TYR A 520 -2.49 10.98 4.80
CA TYR A 520 -2.05 10.75 6.18
C TYR A 520 -3.04 11.31 7.21
N ASP A 521 -3.90 12.26 6.83
CA ASP A 521 -4.95 12.81 7.70
C ASP A 521 -6.23 11.96 7.77
N ASP A 522 -6.37 11.02 6.84
CA ASP A 522 -7.47 10.06 6.79
C ASP A 522 -7.09 8.71 7.46
N GLN A 523 -6.13 8.73 8.40
CA GLN A 523 -5.60 7.52 9.02
C GLN A 523 -5.78 7.49 10.53
N LEU A 524 -5.93 6.28 11.06
CA LEU A 524 -5.91 5.99 12.49
C LEU A 524 -4.50 5.52 12.87
N LEU A 525 -3.82 6.25 13.73
CA LEU A 525 -2.46 5.93 14.17
C LEU A 525 -2.50 5.10 15.47
N LEU A 526 -1.96 3.89 15.39
CA LEU A 526 -1.89 2.90 16.47
C LEU A 526 -0.45 2.71 16.94
N SER A 527 -0.30 2.15 18.14
CA SER A 527 0.99 1.62 18.58
C SER A 527 1.46 0.46 17.68
N LEU A 528 2.78 0.30 17.54
CA LEU A 528 3.36 -0.83 16.79
C LEU A 528 2.92 -2.19 17.34
N PRO A 529 2.91 -2.46 18.66
CA PRO A 529 2.45 -3.74 19.20
C PRO A 529 0.99 -4.07 18.84
N THR A 530 0.09 -3.08 18.90
CA THR A 530 -1.31 -3.28 18.50
C THR A 530 -1.42 -3.54 17.01
N ALA A 531 -0.61 -2.88 16.18
CA ALA A 531 -0.64 -3.12 14.75
C ALA A 531 -0.06 -4.49 14.35
N GLN A 532 1.02 -4.93 14.98
CA GLN A 532 1.58 -6.28 14.82
C GLN A 532 0.55 -7.35 15.17
N HIS A 533 -0.22 -7.16 16.26
CA HIS A 533 -1.32 -8.05 16.63
C HIS A 533 -2.44 -8.13 15.57
N LEU A 534 -2.65 -7.07 14.79
CA LEU A 534 -3.69 -7.02 13.75
C LEU A 534 -3.15 -7.37 12.34
N SER A 535 -1.88 -7.74 12.19
CA SER A 535 -1.26 -8.10 10.90
C SER A 535 -0.52 -9.43 10.96
N THR A 536 -0.06 -9.91 9.80
CA THR A 536 0.78 -11.12 9.61
C THR A 536 2.24 -10.94 10.08
N THR A 537 2.48 -9.90 10.87
CA THR A 537 3.80 -9.42 11.24
C THR A 537 4.15 -9.93 12.62
N ASN A 538 5.36 -10.46 12.79
CA ASN A 538 5.84 -10.96 14.08
C ASN A 538 6.31 -9.80 14.98
N ASP A 539 6.42 -10.08 16.28
CA ASP A 539 7.12 -9.22 17.25
C ASP A 539 8.48 -8.80 16.65
N ASN A 540 8.73 -7.48 16.55
CA ASN A 540 9.95 -6.84 16.01
C ASN A 540 10.09 -6.75 14.47
N THR A 541 9.02 -7.03 13.72
CA THR A 541 9.01 -6.76 12.27
C THR A 541 7.97 -5.69 11.93
N VAL A 542 8.16 -5.03 10.80
CA VAL A 542 7.26 -4.01 10.23
C VAL A 542 7.12 -4.22 8.72
N HIS A 543 6.06 -3.65 8.13
CA HIS A 543 5.86 -3.72 6.68
C HIS A 543 6.90 -2.88 5.94
N ILE A 544 7.15 -1.66 6.44
CA ILE A 544 7.99 -0.67 5.77
C ILE A 544 8.79 0.17 6.77
N ILE A 545 9.91 0.74 6.32
CA ILE A 545 10.60 1.83 7.02
C ILE A 545 10.68 3.04 6.09
N ARG A 546 10.18 4.19 6.54
CA ARG A 546 10.22 5.45 5.79
C ARG A 546 11.31 6.36 6.30
N THR A 547 11.90 7.15 5.40
CA THR A 547 12.88 8.21 5.70
C THR A 547 12.59 9.45 4.84
N PRO A 548 12.97 10.68 5.23
CA PRO A 548 12.61 11.91 4.53
C PRO A 548 13.55 12.27 3.35
N LYS A 549 14.69 11.60 3.15
CA LYS A 549 15.69 11.98 2.14
C LYS A 549 16.05 10.84 1.17
N GLN A 550 16.21 11.19 -0.11
CA GLN A 550 16.92 10.37 -1.09
C GLN A 550 18.41 10.39 -0.71
N PHE A 551 18.98 9.26 -0.28
CA PHE A 551 20.41 9.13 -0.03
C PHE A 551 21.20 9.57 -1.27
N ASP A 552 21.93 10.68 -1.18
CA ASP A 552 22.73 11.22 -2.29
C ASP A 552 23.82 10.20 -2.68
N ARG A 553 23.82 9.78 -3.95
CA ARG A 553 24.70 8.74 -4.54
C ARG A 553 26.19 9.14 -4.57
N THR A 554 26.57 10.26 -3.96
CA THR A 554 27.89 10.89 -4.08
C THR A 554 28.96 10.32 -3.15
N GLN A 555 28.66 9.30 -2.35
CA GLN A 555 29.69 8.57 -1.59
C GLN A 555 29.72 7.09 -1.96
N SER A 556 30.35 6.79 -3.11
CA SER A 556 31.01 5.51 -3.45
C SER A 556 30.43 4.20 -2.87
N SER A 557 29.11 3.98 -2.94
CA SER A 557 28.51 2.68 -2.62
C SER A 557 28.57 1.80 -3.87
N THR A 558 29.53 0.88 -3.92
CA THR A 558 29.55 -0.18 -4.92
C THR A 558 28.42 -1.16 -4.67
N ASP A 559 27.61 -1.50 -5.68
CA ASP A 559 26.44 -2.39 -5.53
C ASP A 559 26.76 -3.79 -4.96
N ILE A 560 28.03 -4.23 -5.06
CA ILE A 560 28.52 -5.47 -4.47
C ILE A 560 29.04 -5.18 -3.08
N GLU A 561 28.51 -5.82 -2.03
CA GLU A 561 29.02 -5.72 -0.64
C GLU A 561 29.54 -7.06 -0.11
N ILE A 562 30.39 -6.98 0.92
CA ILE A 562 31.03 -8.13 1.59
C ILE A 562 30.16 -8.53 2.78
N LEU A 563 29.63 -9.75 2.77
CA LEU A 563 28.74 -10.29 3.81
C LEU A 563 29.49 -11.00 4.93
N ASP A 564 30.54 -11.75 4.59
CA ASP A 564 31.32 -12.56 5.53
C ASP A 564 32.75 -12.73 5.02
N VAL A 565 33.69 -12.89 5.94
CA VAL A 565 35.10 -13.20 5.67
C VAL A 565 35.55 -14.30 6.62
N ARG A 566 35.96 -15.45 6.06
CA ARG A 566 36.48 -16.59 6.82
C ARG A 566 37.95 -16.79 6.55
N ALA A 567 38.73 -16.84 7.61
CA ALA A 567 40.14 -17.17 7.59
C ALA A 567 40.51 -17.90 8.89
N PRO A 568 41.54 -18.78 8.87
CA PRO A 568 42.01 -19.44 10.09
C PRO A 568 42.50 -18.41 11.12
N SER A 569 42.62 -18.77 12.40
CA SER A 569 43.13 -17.89 13.47
C SER A 569 44.66 -17.98 13.64
N GLN A 570 45.26 -19.05 13.14
CA GLN A 570 46.70 -19.26 13.08
C GLN A 570 47.07 -19.77 11.69
N ALA A 571 48.26 -19.42 11.22
CA ALA A 571 48.77 -19.90 9.95
C ALA A 571 50.28 -20.11 9.99
N THR A 572 50.77 -20.96 9.10
CA THR A 572 52.19 -21.25 8.98
C THR A 572 52.88 -20.28 8.03
N ALA A 573 54.07 -19.81 8.38
CA ALA A 573 54.89 -18.97 7.51
C ALA A 573 55.21 -19.70 6.20
N ASN A 574 55.12 -18.99 5.07
CA ASN A 574 55.25 -19.47 3.70
C ASN A 574 54.16 -20.46 3.24
N ALA A 575 53.20 -20.83 4.09
CA ALA A 575 52.04 -21.61 3.70
C ALA A 575 50.97 -20.74 3.04
N SER A 576 50.10 -21.37 2.24
CA SER A 576 48.98 -20.69 1.59
C SER A 576 47.80 -20.57 2.56
N VAL A 577 47.47 -19.34 2.96
CA VAL A 577 46.33 -19.02 3.84
C VAL A 577 45.09 -18.77 2.98
N PRO A 578 44.05 -19.62 3.03
CA PRO A 578 42.79 -19.37 2.35
C PRO A 578 41.96 -18.34 3.14
N VAL A 579 41.47 -17.33 2.42
CA VAL A 579 40.53 -16.31 2.90
C VAL A 579 39.28 -16.43 2.03
N GLU A 580 38.19 -16.94 2.59
CA GLU A 580 36.91 -17.05 1.91
C GLU A 580 36.09 -15.78 2.15
N ILE A 581 35.61 -15.15 1.09
CA ILE A 581 34.89 -13.89 1.16
C ILE A 581 33.52 -14.13 0.53
N GLN A 582 32.47 -13.99 1.32
CA GLN A 582 31.11 -14.04 0.81
C GLN A 582 30.69 -12.64 0.40
N VAL A 583 30.20 -12.49 -0.83
CA VAL A 583 29.79 -11.20 -1.40
C VAL A 583 28.44 -11.30 -2.07
N ARG A 584 27.70 -10.19 -2.09
CA ARG A 584 26.38 -10.10 -2.72
C ARG A 584 26.22 -8.80 -3.50
N ASN A 585 25.65 -8.89 -4.68
CA ASN A 585 25.20 -7.73 -5.45
C ASN A 585 23.78 -7.35 -5.02
N PHE A 586 23.64 -6.15 -4.46
CA PHE A 586 22.36 -5.56 -4.07
C PHE A 586 21.73 -4.75 -5.20
N GLY A 587 22.49 -4.43 -6.26
CA GLY A 587 22.02 -3.70 -7.43
C GLY A 587 21.15 -4.53 -8.37
N SER A 588 20.35 -3.82 -9.17
CA SER A 588 19.46 -4.37 -10.19
C SER A 588 20.15 -4.67 -11.53
N ALA A 589 21.45 -4.39 -11.64
CA ALA A 589 22.27 -4.68 -12.81
C ALA A 589 23.51 -5.51 -12.44
N PRO A 590 24.09 -6.27 -13.39
CA PRO A 590 25.39 -6.90 -13.19
C PRO A 590 26.47 -5.85 -12.93
N THR A 591 27.16 -5.99 -11.80
CA THR A 591 28.21 -5.04 -11.36
C THR A 591 29.52 -5.80 -11.13
N THR A 592 30.65 -5.09 -11.24
CA THR A 592 31.98 -5.62 -10.92
C THR A 592 32.64 -4.76 -9.84
N ARG A 593 33.16 -5.39 -8.78
CA ARG A 593 33.90 -4.72 -7.69
C ARG A 593 35.26 -5.38 -7.50
N ASN A 594 36.30 -4.56 -7.33
CA ASN A 594 37.62 -5.04 -6.91
C ASN A 594 37.66 -5.17 -5.39
N ILE A 595 37.92 -6.38 -4.91
CA ILE A 595 38.05 -6.67 -3.48
C ILE A 595 39.53 -6.83 -3.16
N SER A 596 40.05 -5.98 -2.29
CA SER A 596 41.44 -6.02 -1.82
C SER A 596 41.54 -6.68 -0.44
N VAL A 597 42.41 -7.67 -0.34
CA VAL A 597 42.71 -8.42 0.88
C VAL A 597 44.15 -8.15 1.28
N TRP A 598 44.36 -7.79 2.54
CA TRP A 598 45.68 -7.50 3.12
C TRP A 598 45.95 -8.46 4.27
N LEU A 599 47.15 -9.02 4.33
CA LEU A 599 47.63 -9.81 5.44
C LEU A 599 49.02 -9.31 5.84
N GLY A 600 49.06 -8.39 6.80
CA GLY A 600 50.26 -7.59 7.08
C GLY A 600 50.71 -6.83 5.84
N ASN A 601 51.91 -7.16 5.33
CA ASN A 601 52.51 -6.50 4.16
C ASN A 601 52.16 -7.18 2.82
N VAL A 602 51.43 -8.30 2.84
CA VAL A 602 51.04 -9.03 1.62
C VAL A 602 49.63 -8.64 1.24
N SER A 603 49.42 -8.18 0.01
CA SER A 603 48.10 -7.78 -0.48
C SER A 603 47.75 -8.43 -1.81
N GLN A 604 46.48 -8.76 -2.00
CA GLN A 604 45.95 -9.23 -3.28
C GLN A 604 44.59 -8.57 -3.56
N SER A 605 44.40 -8.06 -4.77
CA SER A 605 43.14 -7.47 -5.22
C SER A 605 42.53 -8.32 -6.34
N VAL A 606 41.25 -8.68 -6.23
CA VAL A 606 40.56 -9.56 -7.17
C VAL A 606 39.25 -8.92 -7.65
N PRO A 607 39.02 -8.82 -8.96
CA PRO A 607 37.72 -8.40 -9.49
C PRO A 607 36.68 -9.49 -9.26
N VAL A 608 35.51 -9.11 -8.75
CA VAL A 608 34.34 -9.97 -8.60
C VAL A 608 33.18 -9.36 -9.36
N THR A 609 32.65 -10.10 -10.33
CA THR A 609 31.48 -9.73 -11.13
C THR A 609 30.30 -10.58 -10.72
N LEU A 610 29.19 -9.94 -10.36
CA LEU A 610 27.98 -10.61 -9.89
C LEU A 610 26.76 -10.13 -10.68
N PRO A 611 25.90 -11.04 -11.17
CA PRO A 611 24.56 -10.71 -11.62
C PRO A 611 23.75 -9.97 -10.53
N ALA A 612 22.70 -9.25 -10.95
CA ALA A 612 21.78 -8.58 -10.03
C ALA A 612 21.22 -9.53 -8.97
N HIS A 613 21.12 -9.08 -7.71
CA HIS A 613 20.60 -9.83 -6.57
C HIS A 613 21.29 -11.17 -6.25
N SER A 614 22.44 -11.47 -6.86
CA SER A 614 23.14 -12.75 -6.69
C SER A 614 24.21 -12.68 -5.59
N GLN A 615 24.49 -13.84 -5.00
CA GLN A 615 25.51 -14.03 -3.96
C GLN A 615 26.53 -15.06 -4.43
N GLN A 616 27.80 -14.84 -4.07
CA GLN A 616 28.89 -15.77 -4.38
C GLN A 616 29.93 -15.77 -3.25
N THR A 617 30.54 -16.93 -3.00
CA THR A 617 31.73 -17.04 -2.16
C THR A 617 32.99 -17.06 -3.03
N LYS A 618 33.97 -16.23 -2.69
CA LYS A 618 35.25 -16.10 -3.39
C LYS A 618 36.41 -16.40 -2.45
N THR A 619 37.22 -17.40 -2.78
CA THR A 619 38.43 -17.73 -2.00
C THR A 619 39.67 -17.05 -2.58
N ILE A 620 40.40 -16.31 -1.74
CA ILE A 620 41.67 -15.65 -2.04
C ILE A 620 42.76 -16.33 -1.20
N ARG A 621 43.94 -16.58 -1.79
CA ARG A 621 45.03 -17.31 -1.11
C ARG A 621 46.26 -16.43 -0.96
N LEU A 622 46.63 -16.12 0.28
CA LEU A 622 47.78 -15.27 0.62
C LEU A 622 48.93 -16.13 1.17
N ARG A 623 50.18 -15.67 1.02
CA ARG A 623 51.37 -16.37 1.54
C ARG A 623 52.21 -15.42 2.40
N PRO A 624 52.02 -15.40 3.73
CA PRO A 624 52.81 -14.55 4.62
C PRO A 624 54.24 -15.11 4.76
N SER A 625 55.26 -14.26 4.72
CA SER A 625 56.67 -14.68 4.67
C SER A 625 57.36 -14.75 6.04
N GLN A 626 56.88 -14.02 7.05
CA GLN A 626 57.54 -13.91 8.36
C GLN A 626 56.62 -14.38 9.50
N PRO A 627 57.11 -15.19 10.45
CA PRO A 627 56.43 -15.47 11.71
C PRO A 627 56.22 -14.19 12.54
N GLY A 628 55.08 -14.09 13.23
CA GLY A 628 54.70 -12.93 14.04
C GLY A 628 53.19 -12.77 14.15
N SER A 629 52.75 -11.81 14.97
CA SER A 629 51.34 -11.39 14.98
C SER A 629 51.11 -10.42 13.83
N THR A 630 50.11 -10.70 13.00
CA THR A 630 49.70 -9.84 11.89
C THR A 630 48.18 -9.65 11.91
N THR A 631 47.68 -8.81 11.02
CA THR A 631 46.26 -8.53 10.90
C THR A 631 45.82 -8.79 9.46
N LEU A 632 44.77 -9.60 9.31
CA LEU A 632 44.03 -9.76 8.07
C LEU A 632 43.03 -8.61 7.94
N GLN A 633 43.05 -7.91 6.83
CA GLN A 633 42.13 -6.82 6.52
C GLN A 633 41.45 -7.04 5.16
N VAL A 634 40.11 -6.99 5.13
CA VAL A 634 39.29 -7.13 3.92
C VAL A 634 38.20 -6.07 3.95
N GLY A 635 38.38 -4.97 3.21
CA GLY A 635 37.52 -3.80 3.38
C GLY A 635 37.58 -3.27 4.82
N ASN A 636 36.44 -3.28 5.53
CA ASN A 636 36.35 -2.91 6.95
C ASN A 636 36.58 -4.11 7.90
N TYR A 637 36.58 -5.35 7.39
CA TYR A 637 36.82 -6.54 8.18
C TYR A 637 38.28 -6.59 8.63
N THR A 638 38.50 -6.82 9.93
CA THR A 638 39.83 -6.88 10.54
C THR A 638 39.91 -8.07 11.50
N GLN A 639 40.86 -8.98 11.31
CA GLN A 639 41.05 -10.16 12.17
C GLN A 639 42.53 -10.32 12.54
N PRO A 640 42.88 -10.45 13.82
CA PRO A 640 44.25 -10.80 14.22
C PRO A 640 44.57 -12.24 13.79
N LEU A 641 45.73 -12.43 13.15
CA LEU A 641 46.23 -13.72 12.70
C LEU A 641 47.63 -13.96 13.25
N ALA A 642 47.85 -15.07 13.94
CA ALA A 642 49.19 -15.45 14.39
C ALA A 642 49.89 -16.30 13.33
N ILE A 643 50.96 -15.77 12.73
CA ILE A 643 51.83 -16.52 11.83
C ILE A 643 52.89 -17.23 12.66
N LYS A 644 52.87 -18.56 12.69
CA LYS A 644 53.85 -19.38 13.39
C LYS A 644 54.81 -20.04 12.40
N SER A 645 55.97 -20.49 12.87
CA SER A 645 56.85 -21.35 12.07
C SER A 645 56.20 -22.72 11.86
N ALA A 646 56.41 -23.36 10.70
CA ALA A 646 55.85 -24.69 10.38
C ALA A 646 56.14 -25.76 11.45
N ASN A 647 57.28 -25.65 12.13
CA ASN A 647 57.72 -26.61 13.14
C ASN A 647 57.35 -26.21 14.57
N ALA A 648 56.52 -25.18 14.77
CA ALA A 648 56.12 -24.73 16.12
C ALA A 648 55.32 -25.80 16.85
N ILE A 649 55.72 -26.12 18.09
CA ILE A 649 55.02 -27.08 18.95
C ILE A 649 53.72 -26.44 19.50
N GLN A 650 52.62 -27.16 19.42
CA GLN A 650 51.35 -26.89 20.10
C GLN A 650 51.03 -28.02 21.08
N VAL A 651 50.57 -27.65 22.29
CA VAL A 651 50.17 -28.59 23.34
C VAL A 651 48.73 -28.32 23.74
N ASP A 652 47.85 -29.23 23.35
CA ASP A 652 46.41 -29.13 23.61
C ASP A 652 45.97 -30.12 24.70
N GLY A 653 44.82 -29.84 25.32
CA GLY A 653 44.17 -30.74 26.27
C GLY A 653 44.60 -30.65 27.73
N LEU A 654 45.70 -29.96 28.07
CA LEU A 654 46.16 -29.86 29.46
C LEU A 654 45.48 -28.71 30.25
N PRO A 655 44.68 -28.99 31.30
CA PRO A 655 44.06 -27.97 32.14
C PRO A 655 45.10 -27.13 32.92
N ALA A 656 44.72 -25.91 33.31
CA ALA A 656 45.57 -25.05 34.14
C ALA A 656 45.69 -25.54 35.59
N GLN A 657 44.63 -26.19 36.10
CA GLN A 657 44.57 -26.79 37.42
C GLN A 657 44.18 -28.25 37.35
N VAL A 658 44.88 -29.12 38.08
CA VAL A 658 44.60 -30.56 38.11
C VAL A 658 44.59 -31.09 39.55
N PRO A 659 43.75 -32.09 39.89
CA PRO A 659 43.78 -32.69 41.22
C PRO A 659 45.03 -33.58 41.40
N PRO A 660 45.53 -33.76 42.64
CA PRO A 660 46.58 -34.74 42.92
C PRO A 660 46.18 -36.16 42.51
N ASN A 661 47.15 -36.99 42.14
CA ASN A 661 46.96 -38.36 41.65
C ASN A 661 46.07 -38.41 40.39
N SER A 662 46.32 -37.51 39.44
CA SER A 662 45.59 -37.48 38.16
C SER A 662 46.52 -37.59 36.97
N GLU A 663 46.01 -38.20 35.89
CA GLU A 663 46.74 -38.45 34.64
C GLU A 663 45.99 -37.83 33.44
N PRO A 664 45.93 -36.49 33.34
CA PRO A 664 45.37 -35.82 32.18
C PRO A 664 46.14 -36.21 30.91
N GLN A 665 45.38 -36.40 29.83
CA GLN A 665 45.91 -36.58 28.49
C GLN A 665 46.18 -35.22 27.86
N LEU A 666 47.35 -35.10 27.23
CA LEU A 666 47.69 -33.98 26.38
C LEU A 666 48.04 -34.48 24.98
N ILE A 667 47.91 -33.61 23.99
CA ILE A 667 48.25 -33.88 22.60
C ILE A 667 49.34 -32.89 22.20
N VAL A 668 50.44 -33.41 21.66
CA VAL A 668 51.55 -32.62 21.10
C VAL A 668 51.47 -32.71 19.59
N SER A 669 51.25 -31.56 18.94
CA SER A 669 51.11 -31.43 17.50
C SER A 669 51.92 -30.25 16.97
N THR A 670 52.09 -30.18 15.66
CA THR A 670 52.48 -28.95 14.97
C THR A 670 51.28 -27.99 14.91
N VAL A 671 51.53 -26.73 14.57
CA VAL A 671 50.46 -25.74 14.35
C VAL A 671 49.52 -26.12 13.20
N ASP A 672 50.00 -26.92 12.24
CA ASP A 672 49.19 -27.43 11.14
C ASP A 672 48.34 -28.66 11.57
N GLY A 673 48.43 -29.09 12.83
CA GLY A 673 47.66 -30.19 13.41
C GLY A 673 48.31 -31.56 13.27
N ASP A 674 49.51 -31.65 12.68
CA ASP A 674 50.20 -32.92 12.52
C ASP A 674 50.69 -33.42 13.90
N PRO A 675 50.35 -34.66 14.29
CA PRO A 675 50.80 -35.20 15.58
C PRO A 675 52.31 -35.39 15.60
N ILE A 676 52.96 -35.03 16.72
CA ILE A 676 54.41 -35.22 16.90
C ILE A 676 54.65 -36.49 17.73
N PRO A 677 55.04 -37.62 17.11
CA PRO A 677 55.36 -38.83 17.84
C PRO A 677 56.72 -38.74 18.53
N ASN A 678 56.90 -39.49 19.63
CA ASN A 678 58.15 -39.56 20.40
C ASN A 678 58.66 -38.21 20.96
N ALA A 679 57.80 -37.20 21.10
CA ALA A 679 58.12 -35.98 21.84
C ALA A 679 58.34 -36.33 23.31
N THR A 680 59.41 -35.80 23.91
CA THR A 680 59.73 -36.06 25.32
C THR A 680 59.00 -35.06 26.19
N VAL A 681 58.11 -35.54 27.06
CA VAL A 681 57.32 -34.71 27.98
C VAL A 681 57.79 -34.98 29.40
N ARG A 682 58.22 -33.92 30.10
CA ARG A 682 58.75 -33.97 31.46
C ARG A 682 57.91 -33.13 32.40
N VAL A 683 57.54 -33.71 33.55
CA VAL A 683 56.94 -33.00 34.68
C VAL A 683 57.60 -33.53 35.95
N ALA A 684 58.21 -32.63 36.73
CA ALA A 684 59.00 -33.01 37.91
C ALA A 684 60.00 -34.14 37.59
N ASN A 685 59.91 -35.30 38.26
CA ASN A 685 60.78 -36.46 38.04
C ASN A 685 60.25 -37.45 36.99
N THR A 686 59.09 -37.20 36.40
CA THR A 686 58.45 -38.12 35.45
C THR A 686 58.74 -37.69 34.02
N THR A 687 59.24 -38.64 33.21
CA THR A 687 59.48 -38.46 31.78
C THR A 687 58.65 -39.47 30.99
N VAL A 688 57.79 -38.99 30.10
CA VAL A 688 56.96 -39.81 29.20
C VAL A 688 57.16 -39.39 27.75
N ARG A 689 56.79 -40.26 26.81
CA ARG A 689 56.88 -39.98 25.36
C ARG A 689 55.52 -40.05 24.69
N THR A 690 55.29 -39.19 23.71
CA THR A 690 54.06 -39.21 22.91
C THR A 690 53.96 -40.43 22.01
N GLY A 691 52.74 -40.95 21.87
CA GLY A 691 52.42 -42.04 20.96
C GLY A 691 52.40 -41.61 19.49
N SER A 692 52.02 -42.52 18.59
CA SER A 692 51.92 -42.25 17.14
C SER A 692 50.90 -41.16 16.78
N ASN A 693 49.91 -40.92 17.64
CA ASN A 693 48.91 -39.85 17.50
C ASN A 693 49.28 -38.56 18.26
N GLY A 694 50.53 -38.43 18.71
CA GLY A 694 50.99 -37.25 19.47
C GLY A 694 50.44 -37.17 20.90
N ALA A 695 49.60 -38.11 21.33
CA ALA A 695 48.97 -38.07 22.63
C ALA A 695 49.80 -38.78 23.72
N VAL A 696 49.74 -38.27 24.95
CA VAL A 696 50.36 -38.88 26.14
C VAL A 696 49.60 -38.51 27.40
N ARG A 697 49.54 -39.41 28.38
CA ARG A 697 49.04 -39.12 29.72
C ARG A 697 50.19 -38.79 30.66
N VAL A 698 50.03 -37.73 31.44
CA VAL A 698 51.10 -37.21 32.32
C VAL A 698 50.62 -37.25 33.77
N PRO A 699 51.29 -37.98 34.68
CA PRO A 699 50.87 -38.06 36.08
C PRO A 699 51.27 -36.81 36.86
N PHE A 700 50.35 -36.33 37.70
CA PHE A 700 50.55 -35.23 38.65
C PHE A 700 50.23 -35.71 40.08
N ASP A 701 51.28 -36.10 40.83
CA ASP A 701 51.11 -36.82 42.10
C ASP A 701 51.06 -35.90 43.33
N SER A 702 51.78 -34.78 43.32
CA SER A 702 51.94 -33.89 44.48
C SER A 702 51.35 -32.50 44.25
N ALA A 703 50.72 -31.94 45.28
CA ALA A 703 50.20 -30.57 45.24
C ALA A 703 51.33 -29.54 45.11
N GLY A 704 51.10 -28.47 44.34
CA GLY A 704 52.08 -27.42 44.05
C GLY A 704 52.07 -26.98 42.59
N SER A 705 52.89 -25.99 42.26
CA SER A 705 53.09 -25.52 40.89
C SER A 705 54.13 -26.39 40.18
N HIS A 706 53.76 -27.05 39.10
CA HIS A 706 54.63 -27.91 38.29
C HIS A 706 54.82 -27.32 36.90
N THR A 707 56.04 -27.38 36.38
CA THR A 707 56.33 -26.96 34.99
C THR A 707 56.43 -28.18 34.09
N LEU A 708 55.55 -28.23 33.10
CA LEU A 708 55.62 -29.17 31.98
C LEU A 708 56.68 -28.67 31.00
N HIS A 709 57.63 -29.54 30.64
CA HIS A 709 58.58 -29.33 29.56
C HIS A 709 58.30 -30.34 28.45
N VAL A 710 58.09 -29.85 27.23
CA VAL A 710 57.93 -30.68 26.04
C VAL A 710 59.11 -30.41 25.11
N GLU A 711 59.91 -31.43 24.84
CA GLU A 711 61.10 -31.37 24.00
C GLU A 711 60.91 -32.24 22.74
N THR A 712 61.16 -31.65 21.58
CA THR A 712 61.32 -32.35 20.30
C THR A 712 62.76 -32.19 19.80
N GLN A 713 63.12 -32.82 18.68
CA GLN A 713 64.50 -32.76 18.16
C GLN A 713 65.00 -31.31 17.93
N ASN A 714 64.10 -30.37 17.62
CA ASN A 714 64.46 -29.01 17.20
C ASN A 714 63.78 -27.89 18.00
N GLN A 715 62.88 -28.20 18.94
CA GLN A 715 62.12 -27.19 19.70
C GLN A 715 61.79 -27.63 21.12
N HIS A 716 61.53 -26.65 21.99
CA HIS A 716 61.05 -26.87 23.37
C HIS A 716 59.83 -25.99 23.65
N PHE A 717 58.92 -26.50 24.47
CA PHE A 717 57.73 -25.79 24.95
C PHE A 717 57.62 -25.98 26.46
N THR A 718 57.20 -24.94 27.19
CA THR A 718 56.99 -25.02 28.64
C THR A 718 55.63 -24.47 29.05
N LYS A 719 54.97 -25.12 30.01
CA LYS A 719 53.67 -24.69 30.56
C LYS A 719 53.59 -25.00 32.05
N THR A 720 53.20 -24.01 32.85
CA THR A 720 52.99 -24.22 34.29
C THR A 720 51.57 -24.75 34.53
N VAL A 721 51.46 -25.74 35.41
CA VAL A 721 50.20 -26.36 35.85
C VAL A 721 50.16 -26.37 37.37
N GLU A 722 49.04 -25.95 37.94
CA GLU A 722 48.85 -25.92 39.39
C GLU A 722 48.11 -27.19 39.84
N VAL A 723 48.75 -27.98 40.72
CA VAL A 723 48.16 -29.19 41.29
C VAL A 723 47.58 -28.86 42.66
N THR A 724 46.26 -28.96 42.80
CA THR A 724 45.57 -28.60 44.06
C THR A 724 44.44 -29.58 44.41
N PRO A 725 44.29 -30.00 45.69
CA PRO A 725 43.18 -30.86 46.12
C PRO A 725 41.79 -30.27 45.87
N SER A 726 41.68 -28.95 45.70
CA SER A 726 40.41 -28.27 45.39
C SER A 726 40.02 -28.36 43.92
N ALA A 727 40.93 -28.79 43.03
CA ALA A 727 40.65 -28.92 41.60
C ALA A 727 39.73 -30.12 41.33
N ARG A 728 38.78 -29.95 40.41
CA ARG A 728 37.85 -31.00 39.97
C ARG A 728 38.19 -31.46 38.55
N ARG A 729 37.84 -32.70 38.22
CA ARG A 729 37.89 -33.20 36.83
C ARG A 729 36.79 -32.55 36.01
N MET A 730 37.17 -31.54 35.25
CA MET A 730 36.30 -30.75 34.39
C MET A 730 36.61 -30.98 32.91
N LEU A 731 35.60 -30.87 32.06
CA LEU A 731 35.84 -30.71 30.62
C LEU A 731 36.59 -29.40 30.39
N THR A 732 37.47 -29.40 29.41
CA THR A 732 38.06 -28.16 28.87
C THR A 732 37.37 -27.83 27.57
N GLY A 733 37.23 -26.56 27.22
CA GLY A 733 36.62 -26.19 25.96
C GLY A 733 36.82 -24.74 25.59
N ASP A 734 36.52 -24.44 24.33
CA ASP A 734 36.46 -23.10 23.78
C ASP A 734 35.12 -22.87 23.08
N VAL A 735 34.79 -21.60 22.87
CA VAL A 735 33.59 -21.20 22.13
C VAL A 735 33.99 -20.27 21.02
N GLN A 736 33.53 -20.57 19.81
CA GLN A 736 33.75 -19.78 18.62
C GLN A 736 32.41 -19.31 18.07
N ILE A 737 32.31 -18.02 17.76
CA ILE A 737 31.13 -17.44 17.13
C ILE A 737 31.35 -17.47 15.62
N GLN A 738 30.36 -17.99 14.89
CA GLN A 738 30.41 -18.09 13.45
C GLN A 738 29.20 -17.39 12.82
N PRO A 739 29.39 -16.35 11.99
CA PRO A 739 30.67 -15.68 11.71
C PRO A 739 31.18 -14.86 12.93
N PRO A 740 32.51 -14.63 13.06
CA PRO A 740 33.08 -13.93 14.22
C PRO A 740 32.67 -12.44 14.30
N ASN A 741 32.31 -11.85 13.17
CA ASN A 741 31.73 -10.51 13.07
C ASN A 741 30.39 -10.63 12.31
N PRO A 742 29.30 -11.00 12.99
CA PRO A 742 28.00 -11.13 12.34
C PRO A 742 27.47 -9.79 11.85
N SER A 743 26.85 -9.80 10.68
CA SER A 743 26.08 -8.67 10.16
C SER A 743 24.63 -8.73 10.67
N LEU A 744 23.87 -7.67 10.42
CA LEU A 744 22.42 -7.61 10.64
C LEU A 744 21.60 -8.74 9.99
N LEU A 745 22.15 -9.41 8.96
CA LEU A 745 21.50 -10.50 8.24
C LEU A 745 22.10 -11.88 8.57
N SER A 746 23.14 -11.91 9.41
CA SER A 746 23.79 -13.14 9.80
C SER A 746 23.00 -13.78 10.94
N GLN A 747 22.82 -15.10 10.88
CA GLN A 747 22.34 -15.90 12.01
C GLN A 747 23.57 -16.51 12.70
N PRO A 748 24.17 -15.82 13.69
CA PRO A 748 25.36 -16.31 14.36
C PRO A 748 25.10 -17.63 15.09
N GLU A 749 26.06 -18.53 14.98
CA GLU A 749 26.12 -19.80 15.69
C GLU A 749 27.28 -19.78 16.69
N ALA A 750 27.05 -20.27 17.91
CA ALA A 750 28.10 -20.58 18.86
C ALA A 750 28.48 -22.06 18.73
N HIS A 751 29.70 -22.30 18.26
CA HIS A 751 30.32 -23.62 18.18
C HIS A 751 31.13 -23.83 19.47
N VAL A 752 30.66 -24.73 20.32
CA VAL A 752 31.27 -25.03 21.62
C VAL A 752 32.05 -26.34 21.49
N HIS A 753 33.37 -26.22 21.47
CA HIS A 753 34.27 -27.37 21.41
C HIS A 753 34.58 -27.84 22.84
N LEU A 754 34.37 -29.12 23.11
CA LEU A 754 34.54 -29.73 24.42
C LEU A 754 35.53 -30.89 24.30
N TYR A 755 36.48 -30.94 25.22
CA TYR A 755 37.51 -31.98 25.33
C TYR A 755 37.53 -32.58 26.72
N ASN A 756 37.65 -33.91 26.79
CA ASN A 756 37.81 -34.65 28.04
C ASN A 756 39.26 -35.15 28.21
N PRO A 757 40.11 -34.46 28.98
CA PRO A 757 41.49 -34.91 29.21
C PRO A 757 41.60 -36.14 30.12
N TRP A 758 40.51 -36.54 30.79
CA TRP A 758 40.59 -37.52 31.88
C TRP A 758 40.50 -38.96 31.37
N ASN A 759 40.84 -39.92 32.23
CA ASN A 759 40.79 -41.35 31.95
C ASN A 759 39.40 -41.97 32.20
N THR A 760 38.37 -41.13 32.34
CA THR A 760 36.98 -41.54 32.63
C THR A 760 36.04 -40.70 31.77
N THR A 761 34.93 -41.29 31.33
CA THR A 761 33.85 -40.56 30.64
C THR A 761 33.24 -39.55 31.59
N LEU A 762 33.04 -38.32 31.11
CA LEU A 762 32.42 -37.26 31.89
C LEU A 762 31.06 -36.87 31.28
N ASP A 763 30.01 -37.03 32.07
CA ASP A 763 28.67 -36.51 31.78
C ASP A 763 28.54 -35.13 32.42
N ARG A 764 28.31 -34.09 31.61
CA ARG A 764 28.22 -32.70 32.07
C ARG A 764 27.02 -32.00 31.49
N THR A 765 26.42 -31.11 32.28
CA THR A 765 25.37 -30.23 31.78
C THR A 765 26.01 -28.93 31.31
N ILE A 766 26.04 -28.74 30.00
CA ILE A 766 26.56 -27.55 29.34
C ILE A 766 25.45 -26.52 29.23
N ARG A 767 25.70 -25.33 29.76
CA ARG A 767 24.78 -24.21 29.72
C ARG A 767 25.44 -23.05 29.00
N LEU A 768 24.82 -22.66 27.89
CA LEU A 768 25.14 -21.45 27.17
C LEU A 768 24.28 -20.32 27.72
N SER A 769 24.91 -19.23 28.15
CA SER A 769 24.22 -18.02 28.58
C SER A 769 24.72 -16.82 27.79
N GLY A 770 23.81 -16.16 27.08
CA GLY A 770 23.99 -14.82 26.53
C GLY A 770 22.95 -13.84 27.07
N ASP A 771 22.95 -12.61 26.54
CA ASP A 771 22.05 -11.54 26.97
C ASP A 771 20.57 -11.81 26.66
N VAL A 772 20.29 -12.66 25.67
CA VAL A 772 18.92 -12.85 25.13
C VAL A 772 18.35 -14.25 25.42
N GLU A 773 19.18 -15.30 25.46
CA GLU A 773 18.70 -16.67 25.62
C GLU A 773 19.61 -17.54 26.49
N ARG A 774 19.01 -18.55 27.14
CA ARG A 774 19.72 -19.57 27.91
C ARG A 774 19.34 -20.96 27.43
N THR A 775 20.32 -21.68 26.92
CA THR A 775 20.13 -23.03 26.40
C THR A 775 20.97 -24.00 27.22
N THR A 776 20.40 -25.15 27.56
CA THR A 776 21.06 -26.19 28.37
C THR A 776 21.01 -27.52 27.65
N ARG A 777 22.14 -28.22 27.56
CA ARG A 777 22.25 -29.58 27.01
C ARG A 777 23.11 -30.46 27.90
N SER A 778 22.72 -31.73 28.03
CA SER A 778 23.56 -32.74 28.66
C SER A 778 24.45 -33.38 27.61
N VAL A 779 25.76 -33.39 27.86
CA VAL A 779 26.79 -33.89 26.94
C VAL A 779 27.61 -34.94 27.67
N SER A 780 27.85 -36.08 27.01
CA SER A 780 28.72 -37.16 27.48
C SER A 780 29.95 -37.21 26.59
N VAL A 781 31.14 -37.05 27.16
CA VAL A 781 32.41 -37.09 26.42
C VAL A 781 33.27 -38.23 26.95
N ALA A 782 33.62 -39.18 26.10
CA ALA A 782 34.45 -40.33 26.46
C ALA A 782 35.86 -39.91 26.89
N ALA A 783 36.57 -40.81 27.57
CA ALA A 783 37.93 -40.55 28.06
C ALA A 783 38.89 -40.23 26.90
N GLY A 784 39.51 -39.05 26.91
CA GLY A 784 40.43 -38.61 25.86
C GLY A 784 39.77 -38.12 24.57
N ASP A 785 38.44 -38.06 24.52
CA ASP A 785 37.66 -37.74 23.33
C ASP A 785 37.26 -36.24 23.27
N ASN A 786 36.80 -35.79 22.10
CA ASN A 786 36.25 -34.45 21.91
C ASN A 786 34.84 -34.49 21.30
N THR A 787 34.09 -33.40 21.48
CA THR A 787 32.81 -33.19 20.81
C THR A 787 32.59 -31.71 20.54
N THR A 788 31.74 -31.40 19.56
CA THR A 788 31.36 -30.01 19.22
C THR A 788 29.86 -29.87 19.28
N GLU A 789 29.39 -28.92 20.08
CA GLU A 789 27.97 -28.58 20.20
C GLU A 789 27.69 -27.25 19.52
N VAL A 790 26.72 -27.24 18.60
CA VAL A 790 26.30 -26.03 17.87
C VAL A 790 25.03 -25.45 18.48
N TYR A 791 25.08 -24.18 18.84
CA TYR A 791 23.96 -23.41 19.38
C TYR A 791 23.65 -22.24 18.44
N HIS A 792 22.40 -22.09 18.04
CA HIS A 792 21.98 -20.97 17.19
C HIS A 792 21.64 -19.79 18.10
N LEU A 793 22.23 -18.62 17.84
CA LEU A 793 22.05 -17.42 18.66
C LEU A 793 20.94 -16.50 18.14
N GLY A 794 20.33 -16.83 17.00
CA GLY A 794 19.32 -15.99 16.33
C GLY A 794 19.90 -14.70 15.75
N GLU A 795 19.07 -13.92 15.08
CA GLU A 795 19.45 -12.58 14.57
C GLU A 795 19.58 -11.61 15.74
N GLN A 796 20.64 -10.78 15.73
CA GLN A 796 20.99 -9.90 16.84
C GLN A 796 21.08 -8.44 16.36
N PRO A 797 20.59 -7.46 17.13
CA PRO A 797 20.71 -6.03 16.81
C PRO A 797 22.19 -5.59 16.69
N PRO A 798 22.50 -4.45 16.04
CA PRO A 798 23.84 -3.87 16.09
C PRO A 798 24.26 -3.58 17.54
N GLY A 799 25.42 -4.04 17.94
CA GLY A 799 25.86 -3.93 19.34
C GLY A 799 26.94 -4.93 19.71
N ALA A 800 27.45 -4.82 20.94
CA ALA A 800 28.42 -5.76 21.49
C ALA A 800 27.71 -6.77 22.39
N TYR A 801 27.99 -8.05 22.17
CA TYR A 801 27.38 -9.18 22.87
C TYR A 801 28.45 -10.08 23.45
N SER A 802 28.07 -10.81 24.50
CA SER A 802 28.93 -11.85 25.08
C SER A 802 28.16 -13.15 25.30
N VAL A 803 28.85 -14.26 25.08
CA VAL A 803 28.34 -15.61 25.29
C VAL A 803 29.29 -16.32 26.24
N SER A 804 28.74 -16.82 27.33
CA SER A 804 29.47 -17.61 28.32
C SER A 804 29.01 -19.06 28.29
N VAL A 805 29.96 -19.98 28.18
CA VAL A 805 29.75 -21.42 28.31
C VAL A 805 30.07 -21.82 29.74
N THR A 806 29.15 -22.49 30.40
CA THR A 806 29.35 -23.04 31.75
C THR A 806 29.08 -24.55 31.74
N ALA A 807 29.86 -25.31 32.49
CA ALA A 807 29.59 -26.72 32.80
C ALA A 807 29.42 -26.85 34.31
N ASP A 808 28.28 -27.38 34.77
CA ASP A 808 27.95 -27.54 36.19
C ASP A 808 28.24 -26.27 37.02
N ASN A 809 27.78 -25.12 36.51
CA ASN A 809 27.95 -23.76 37.05
C ASN A 809 29.39 -23.22 37.13
N HIS A 810 30.35 -23.85 36.45
CA HIS A 810 31.71 -23.32 36.31
C HIS A 810 31.94 -22.86 34.88
N GLN A 811 32.51 -21.67 34.71
CA GLN A 811 32.77 -21.07 33.41
C GLN A 811 33.90 -21.82 32.68
N LEU A 812 33.60 -22.32 31.49
CA LEU A 812 34.55 -23.00 30.62
C LEU A 812 35.23 -22.02 29.67
N ALA A 813 34.42 -21.19 28.99
CA ALA A 813 34.89 -20.25 27.99
C ALA A 813 33.91 -19.09 27.82
N THR A 814 34.41 -17.98 27.29
CA THR A 814 33.59 -16.82 26.91
C THR A 814 34.05 -16.31 25.57
N ALA A 815 33.09 -15.98 24.71
CA ALA A 815 33.33 -15.24 23.48
C ALA A 815 32.55 -13.94 23.51
N SER A 816 33.19 -12.86 23.11
CA SER A 816 32.55 -11.59 22.79
C SER A 816 32.48 -11.43 21.28
N TYR A 817 31.35 -10.96 20.76
CA TYR A 817 31.20 -10.61 19.36
C TYR A 817 30.45 -9.28 19.24
N SER A 818 30.76 -8.49 18.22
CA SER A 818 29.98 -7.30 17.89
C SER A 818 29.24 -7.53 16.59
N VAL A 819 27.93 -7.29 16.60
CA VAL A 819 27.16 -7.23 15.38
C VAL A 819 27.42 -5.87 14.75
N SER A 820 28.06 -5.85 13.59
CA SER A 820 28.21 -4.62 12.82
C SER A 820 26.92 -4.31 12.09
N GLY A 821 26.32 -3.17 12.40
CA GLY A 821 25.46 -2.50 11.43
C GLY A 821 26.38 -1.87 10.40
N ASP A 822 26.75 -2.59 9.34
CA ASP A 822 27.55 -1.96 8.29
C ASP A 822 26.70 -0.84 7.67
N ASP A 823 27.13 0.40 7.86
CA ASP A 823 26.44 1.63 7.43
C ASP A 823 26.09 1.59 5.93
N ARG A 824 26.83 0.77 5.17
CA ARG A 824 26.62 0.54 3.74
C ARG A 824 25.64 -0.57 3.42
N LEU A 825 25.46 -1.58 4.27
CA LEU A 825 24.45 -2.63 4.08
C LEU A 825 23.04 -2.07 4.27
N VAL A 826 22.84 -1.15 5.22
CA VAL A 826 21.57 -0.43 5.39
C VAL A 826 21.28 0.47 4.18
N ALA A 827 22.29 1.20 3.69
CA ALA A 827 22.19 2.01 2.47
C ALA A 827 22.00 1.16 1.20
N ALA A 828 22.68 0.01 1.09
CA ALA A 828 22.60 -0.92 -0.03
C ALA A 828 21.26 -1.67 -0.03
N TYR A 829 20.75 -2.09 1.13
CA TYR A 829 19.41 -2.67 1.26
C TYR A 829 18.32 -1.64 0.96
N ALA A 830 18.46 -0.41 1.49
CA ALA A 830 17.62 0.73 1.15
C ALA A 830 17.71 1.10 -0.35
N SER A 831 18.83 0.83 -1.01
CA SER A 831 19.00 0.99 -2.47
C SER A 831 18.49 -0.20 -3.29
N SER A 832 18.51 -1.42 -2.74
CA SER A 832 18.06 -2.64 -3.42
C SER A 832 16.53 -2.74 -3.53
N GLY A 833 15.82 -2.08 -2.60
CA GLY A 833 14.37 -1.83 -2.72
C GLY A 833 14.01 -0.75 -3.74
N ARG A 834 14.99 -0.15 -4.45
CA ARG A 834 14.77 0.81 -5.54
C ARG A 834 15.02 0.14 -6.89
N ALA A 835 14.02 -0.56 -7.42
CA ALA A 835 13.95 -0.72 -8.87
C ALA A 835 13.35 0.58 -9.46
N ASP A 836 14.12 1.25 -10.32
CA ASP A 836 13.71 2.39 -11.15
C ASP A 836 13.06 3.57 -10.42
N GLY A 837 13.81 4.29 -9.58
CA GLY A 837 13.42 5.64 -9.12
C GLY A 837 12.06 5.74 -8.41
N SER A 838 11.46 4.62 -8.04
CA SER A 838 10.12 4.50 -7.45
C SER A 838 10.23 3.82 -6.08
N THR A 839 9.43 4.25 -5.11
CA THR A 839 9.41 3.66 -3.77
C THR A 839 8.85 2.23 -3.81
N GLY A 840 9.18 1.35 -2.85
CA GLY A 840 8.59 0.01 -2.79
C GLY A 840 7.05 0.00 -2.78
N ILE A 841 6.43 1.06 -2.23
CA ILE A 841 4.98 1.30 -2.32
C ILE A 841 4.57 1.69 -3.74
N ALA A 842 5.30 2.59 -4.41
CA ALA A 842 5.02 2.96 -5.80
C ALA A 842 5.20 1.79 -6.76
N GLN A 843 6.20 0.92 -6.55
CA GLN A 843 6.39 -0.29 -7.32
C GLN A 843 5.26 -1.29 -7.07
N ALA A 844 4.85 -1.51 -5.83
CA ALA A 844 3.69 -2.33 -5.54
C ALA A 844 2.38 -1.75 -6.08
N LEU A 845 2.20 -0.44 -6.05
CA LEU A 845 1.07 0.24 -6.68
C LEU A 845 1.10 0.02 -8.20
N ASN A 846 2.28 0.15 -8.83
CA ASN A 846 2.47 -0.10 -10.26
C ASN A 846 2.24 -1.57 -10.62
N THR A 847 2.58 -2.52 -9.75
CA THR A 847 2.31 -3.96 -9.94
C THR A 847 0.83 -4.29 -9.71
N ALA A 848 0.19 -3.70 -8.69
CA ALA A 848 -1.19 -3.99 -8.31
C ALA A 848 -2.24 -3.24 -9.14
N PHE A 849 -1.91 -2.07 -9.70
CA PHE A 849 -2.86 -1.23 -10.45
C PHE A 849 -2.38 -0.88 -11.86
N GLY A 850 -1.19 -1.34 -12.27
CA GLY A 850 -0.49 -0.81 -13.44
C GLY A 850 -0.03 0.63 -13.22
N ASN A 851 0.50 1.27 -14.25
CA ASN A 851 0.77 2.71 -14.18
C ASN A 851 -0.55 3.50 -14.01
N MET A 852 -0.88 3.91 -12.77
CA MET A 852 -2.09 4.68 -12.48
C MET A 852 -2.16 6.01 -13.23
N GLN A 853 -1.02 6.60 -13.63
CA GLN A 853 -1.04 7.79 -14.46
C GLN A 853 -1.71 7.50 -15.81
N VAL A 854 -1.55 6.28 -16.34
CA VAL A 854 -2.28 5.85 -17.55
C VAL A 854 -3.78 5.84 -17.28
N LEU A 855 -4.24 5.33 -16.14
CA LEU A 855 -5.66 5.35 -15.76
C LEU A 855 -6.20 6.79 -15.72
N LEU A 856 -5.52 7.69 -15.00
CA LEU A 856 -5.92 9.10 -14.87
C LEU A 856 -5.90 9.83 -16.22
N VAL A 857 -4.88 9.61 -17.04
CA VAL A 857 -4.77 10.18 -18.39
C VAL A 857 -5.88 9.68 -19.31
N VAL A 858 -6.20 8.38 -19.25
CA VAL A 858 -7.31 7.79 -20.02
C VAL A 858 -8.63 8.43 -19.62
N LEU A 859 -8.89 8.63 -18.32
CA LEU A 859 -10.12 9.30 -17.86
C LEU A 859 -10.22 10.75 -18.35
N ILE A 860 -9.13 11.52 -18.28
CA ILE A 860 -9.08 12.89 -18.81
C ILE A 860 -9.29 12.89 -20.33
N MET A 861 -8.69 11.94 -21.05
CA MET A 861 -8.84 11.81 -22.50
C MET A 861 -10.29 11.48 -22.89
N LEU A 862 -10.95 10.56 -22.18
CA LEU A 862 -12.34 10.22 -22.40
C LEU A 862 -13.26 11.42 -22.13
N ALA A 863 -13.04 12.15 -21.02
CA ALA A 863 -13.80 13.36 -20.70
C ALA A 863 -13.57 14.48 -21.73
N GLY A 864 -12.33 14.66 -22.17
CA GLY A 864 -11.96 15.58 -23.24
C GLY A 864 -12.68 15.23 -24.55
N MET A 865 -12.68 13.97 -24.94
CA MET A 865 -13.36 13.50 -26.15
C MET A 865 -14.88 13.71 -26.07
N MET A 866 -15.50 13.39 -24.94
CA MET A 866 -16.91 13.69 -24.66
C MET A 866 -17.22 15.18 -24.84
N THR A 867 -16.35 16.04 -24.32
CA THR A 867 -16.55 17.48 -24.35
C THR A 867 -16.33 18.03 -25.76
N VAL A 868 -15.32 17.54 -26.50
CA VAL A 868 -15.10 17.88 -27.91
C VAL A 868 -16.31 17.48 -28.74
N GLY A 869 -16.80 16.23 -28.63
CA GLY A 869 -17.97 15.76 -29.38
C GLY A 869 -19.22 16.58 -29.09
N SER A 870 -19.48 16.87 -27.82
CA SER A 870 -20.64 17.64 -27.37
C SER A 870 -20.59 19.11 -27.81
N THR A 871 -19.44 19.76 -27.62
CA THR A 871 -19.25 21.17 -27.99
C THR A 871 -19.26 21.35 -29.51
N THR A 872 -18.67 20.40 -30.25
CA THR A 872 -18.73 20.36 -31.73
C THR A 872 -20.17 20.29 -32.21
N ALA A 873 -21.02 19.46 -31.60
CA ALA A 873 -22.43 19.39 -31.96
C ALA A 873 -23.18 20.71 -31.72
N VAL A 874 -22.93 21.36 -30.57
CA VAL A 874 -23.52 22.66 -30.22
C VAL A 874 -23.09 23.75 -31.22
N PHE A 875 -21.81 23.85 -31.51
CA PHE A 875 -21.29 24.83 -32.48
C PHE A 875 -21.75 24.52 -33.90
N ALA A 876 -21.79 23.24 -34.30
CA ALA A 876 -22.33 22.85 -35.61
C ALA A 876 -23.79 23.28 -35.76
N GLN A 877 -24.59 23.18 -34.70
CA GLN A 877 -25.98 23.64 -34.66
C GLN A 877 -26.09 25.16 -34.72
N ALA A 878 -25.28 25.89 -33.94
CA ALA A 878 -25.27 27.36 -33.91
C ALA A 878 -24.85 27.94 -35.27
N VAL A 879 -23.80 27.39 -35.88
CA VAL A 879 -23.31 27.84 -37.20
C VAL A 879 -24.27 27.42 -38.31
N HIS A 880 -24.90 26.24 -38.23
CA HIS A 880 -25.94 25.85 -39.20
C HIS A 880 -27.11 26.83 -39.22
N ALA A 881 -27.50 27.36 -38.05
CA ALA A 881 -28.57 28.36 -37.95
C ALA A 881 -28.24 29.67 -38.70
N ARG A 882 -26.97 29.94 -39.01
CA ARG A 882 -26.50 31.12 -39.76
C ARG A 882 -25.84 30.79 -41.10
N GLN A 883 -26.18 29.65 -41.70
CA GLN A 883 -25.60 29.22 -42.99
C GLN A 883 -25.74 30.24 -44.13
N GLN A 884 -26.86 30.97 -44.18
CA GLN A 884 -27.04 32.05 -45.16
C GLN A 884 -26.01 33.16 -45.00
N ALA A 885 -25.72 33.60 -43.76
CA ALA A 885 -24.72 34.63 -43.51
C ALA A 885 -23.32 34.17 -43.95
N VAL A 886 -22.96 32.91 -43.66
CA VAL A 886 -21.69 32.31 -44.12
C VAL A 886 -21.62 32.24 -45.65
N GLY A 887 -22.74 31.90 -46.31
CA GLY A 887 -22.86 31.91 -47.76
C GLY A 887 -22.69 33.31 -48.36
N VAL A 888 -23.26 34.35 -47.73
CA VAL A 888 -23.11 35.75 -48.14
C VAL A 888 -21.66 36.20 -48.01
N TYR A 889 -20.99 35.96 -46.88
CA TYR A 889 -19.57 36.31 -46.71
C TYR A 889 -18.67 35.69 -47.79
N ARG A 890 -18.93 34.43 -48.16
CA ARG A 890 -18.18 33.75 -49.24
C ARG A 890 -18.55 34.27 -50.62
N ALA A 891 -19.81 34.62 -50.86
CA ALA A 891 -20.27 35.21 -52.12
C ALA A 891 -19.71 36.63 -52.33
N THR A 892 -19.46 37.38 -51.25
CA THR A 892 -18.82 38.71 -51.28
C THR A 892 -17.29 38.65 -51.29
N GLY A 893 -16.69 37.50 -51.62
CA GLY A 893 -15.24 37.36 -51.80
C GLY A 893 -14.41 37.14 -50.53
N ALA A 894 -15.01 36.83 -49.38
CA ALA A 894 -14.22 36.49 -48.19
C ALA A 894 -13.49 35.15 -48.39
N SER A 895 -12.17 35.15 -48.17
CA SER A 895 -11.36 33.92 -48.24
C SER A 895 -11.80 32.90 -47.17
N PRO A 896 -11.66 31.59 -47.44
CA PRO A 896 -12.00 30.55 -46.45
C PRO A 896 -11.34 30.73 -45.09
N ILE A 897 -10.09 31.22 -45.09
CA ILE A 897 -9.30 31.52 -43.89
C ILE A 897 -9.93 32.67 -43.09
N ARG A 898 -10.49 33.68 -43.77
CA ARG A 898 -11.16 34.81 -43.10
C ARG A 898 -12.43 34.36 -42.39
N VAL A 899 -13.22 33.49 -43.03
CA VAL A 899 -14.42 32.89 -42.42
C VAL A 899 -14.05 31.98 -41.25
N LEU A 900 -13.00 31.18 -41.39
CA LEU A 900 -12.45 30.35 -40.32
C LEU A 900 -12.06 31.19 -39.09
N ARG A 901 -11.30 32.28 -39.31
CA ARG A 901 -10.85 33.18 -38.23
C ARG A 901 -12.01 33.81 -37.47
N VAL A 902 -13.07 34.22 -38.17
CA VAL A 902 -14.27 34.79 -37.52
C VAL A 902 -14.98 33.74 -36.68
N ILE A 903 -15.17 32.51 -37.18
CA ILE A 903 -15.81 31.43 -36.42
C ILE A 903 -14.99 31.07 -35.18
N ILE A 904 -13.66 30.95 -35.32
CA ILE A 904 -12.77 30.65 -34.19
C ILE A 904 -12.81 31.77 -33.14
N THR A 905 -12.78 33.05 -33.57
CA THR A 905 -12.81 34.19 -32.62
C THR A 905 -14.13 34.23 -31.85
N ASP A 906 -15.26 34.05 -32.53
CA ASP A 906 -16.57 33.98 -31.89
C ASP A 906 -16.66 32.77 -30.93
N ALA A 907 -16.14 31.60 -31.33
CA ALA A 907 -16.14 30.39 -30.50
C ALA A 907 -15.26 30.54 -29.26
N LEU A 908 -14.07 31.13 -29.38
CA LEU A 908 -13.18 31.43 -28.24
C LEU A 908 -13.80 32.44 -27.28
N THR A 909 -14.51 33.45 -27.78
CA THR A 909 -15.17 34.45 -26.94
C THR A 909 -16.30 33.83 -26.11
N VAL A 910 -17.15 33.01 -26.75
CA VAL A 910 -18.19 32.24 -26.03
C VAL A 910 -17.55 31.22 -25.09
N GLY A 911 -16.49 30.54 -25.54
CA GLY A 911 -15.74 29.54 -24.78
C GLY A 911 -15.11 30.10 -23.51
N LEU A 912 -14.53 31.31 -23.55
CA LEU A 912 -13.92 31.95 -22.39
C LEU A 912 -14.96 32.25 -21.28
N VAL A 913 -16.16 32.70 -21.66
CA VAL A 913 -17.24 32.91 -20.69
C VAL A 913 -17.78 31.56 -20.20
N ALA A 914 -17.93 30.59 -21.10
CA ALA A 914 -18.41 29.25 -20.75
C ALA A 914 -17.47 28.53 -19.78
N ILE A 915 -16.15 28.61 -19.98
CA ILE A 915 -15.16 27.98 -19.09
C ILE A 915 -15.11 28.67 -17.73
N GLY A 916 -15.26 30.00 -17.66
CA GLY A 916 -15.37 30.72 -16.40
C GLY A 916 -16.59 30.27 -15.59
N CYS A 917 -17.76 30.18 -16.22
CA CYS A 917 -18.95 29.62 -15.59
C CYS A 917 -18.77 28.14 -15.21
N ALA A 918 -18.11 27.35 -16.06
CA ALA A 918 -17.85 25.94 -15.81
C ALA A 918 -16.92 25.70 -14.62
N LEU A 919 -15.90 26.54 -14.42
CA LEU A 919 -15.03 26.51 -13.24
C LEU A 919 -15.83 26.77 -11.97
N ILE A 920 -16.67 27.81 -11.95
CA ILE A 920 -17.51 28.14 -10.79
C ILE A 920 -18.48 26.98 -10.49
N CYS A 921 -19.21 26.50 -11.50
CA CYS A 921 -20.16 25.39 -11.33
C CYS A 921 -19.47 24.08 -10.94
N GLY A 922 -18.29 23.79 -11.49
CA GLY A 922 -17.52 22.59 -11.18
C GLY A 922 -17.01 22.59 -9.74
N ILE A 923 -16.45 23.72 -9.29
CA ILE A 923 -15.99 23.90 -7.90
C ILE A 923 -17.18 23.82 -6.93
N ALA A 924 -18.27 24.53 -7.21
CA ALA A 924 -19.48 24.49 -6.37
C ALA A 924 -20.08 23.08 -6.30
N GLY A 925 -20.10 22.36 -7.42
CA GLY A 925 -20.56 20.97 -7.47
C GLY A 925 -19.67 20.03 -6.65
N LEU A 926 -18.34 20.16 -6.76
CA LEU A 926 -17.41 19.35 -5.95
C LEU A 926 -17.50 19.68 -4.46
N ALA A 927 -17.64 20.96 -4.10
CA ALA A 927 -17.86 21.38 -2.72
C ALA A 927 -19.15 20.75 -2.16
N LEU A 928 -20.24 20.79 -2.92
CA LEU A 928 -21.50 20.16 -2.53
C LEU A 928 -21.35 18.63 -2.35
N LEU A 929 -20.67 17.96 -3.28
CA LEU A 929 -20.41 16.51 -3.17
C LEU A 929 -19.52 16.16 -1.97
N SER A 930 -18.55 17.02 -1.66
CA SER A 930 -17.70 16.88 -0.47
C SER A 930 -18.50 17.03 0.82
N THR A 931 -19.42 18.00 0.91
CA THR A 931 -20.28 18.19 2.09
C THR A 931 -21.31 17.08 2.30
N LEU A 932 -21.66 16.35 1.23
CA LEU A 932 -22.59 15.22 1.28
C LEU A 932 -21.85 13.88 1.45
N ASP A 933 -20.55 13.91 1.74
CA ASP A 933 -19.70 12.72 1.93
C ASP A 933 -19.68 11.77 0.71
N PHE A 934 -19.99 12.28 -0.49
CA PHE A 934 -19.93 11.51 -1.73
C PHE A 934 -18.51 11.40 -2.30
N LEU A 935 -17.53 12.12 -1.75
CA LEU A 935 -16.13 12.12 -2.20
C LEU A 935 -15.21 11.35 -1.25
N ILE A 936 -15.67 10.20 -0.75
CA ILE A 936 -14.87 9.28 0.07
C ILE A 936 -14.58 8.03 -0.74
N ILE A 937 -13.32 7.59 -0.78
CA ILE A 937 -12.92 6.37 -1.48
C ILE A 937 -11.92 5.61 -0.60
N TYR A 938 -12.18 4.33 -0.33
CA TYR A 938 -11.41 3.51 0.61
C TYR A 938 -11.27 4.15 2.01
N GLY A 939 -12.28 4.91 2.44
CA GLY A 939 -12.26 5.63 3.72
C GLY A 939 -11.50 6.95 3.70
N VAL A 940 -10.84 7.29 2.59
CA VAL A 940 -10.06 8.52 2.42
C VAL A 940 -10.93 9.61 1.81
N ARG A 941 -10.98 10.79 2.43
CA ARG A 941 -11.69 11.96 1.94
C ARG A 941 -10.91 12.60 0.80
N ILE A 942 -11.56 12.77 -0.35
CA ILE A 942 -10.98 13.50 -1.49
C ILE A 942 -11.38 14.96 -1.35
N THR A 943 -10.50 15.74 -0.75
CA THR A 943 -10.67 17.19 -0.67
C THR A 943 -10.30 17.83 -2.01
N PRO A 944 -11.21 18.60 -2.64
CA PRO A 944 -10.91 19.27 -3.90
C PRO A 944 -9.89 20.41 -3.69
N THR A 945 -8.60 20.13 -3.91
CA THR A 945 -7.56 21.16 -3.81
C THR A 945 -7.45 21.93 -5.13
N ILE A 946 -7.72 23.23 -5.10
CA ILE A 946 -7.57 24.09 -6.28
C ILE A 946 -6.15 24.66 -6.28
N SER A 947 -5.22 23.94 -6.91
CA SER A 947 -3.89 24.51 -7.14
C SER A 947 -3.93 25.49 -8.32
N PRO A 948 -3.08 26.54 -8.33
CA PRO A 948 -2.98 27.46 -9.46
C PRO A 948 -2.66 26.75 -10.78
N THR A 949 -1.85 25.69 -10.73
CA THR A 949 -1.46 24.91 -11.91
C THR A 949 -2.64 24.15 -12.50
N VAL A 950 -3.48 23.54 -11.65
CA VAL A 950 -4.68 22.83 -12.09
C VAL A 950 -5.73 23.78 -12.63
N PHE A 951 -5.90 24.94 -11.99
CA PHE A 951 -6.80 25.98 -12.48
C PHE A 951 -6.40 26.47 -13.88
N VAL A 952 -5.13 26.83 -14.08
CA VAL A 952 -4.59 27.24 -15.39
C VAL A 952 -4.65 26.09 -16.40
N GLY A 953 -4.34 24.87 -15.97
CA GLY A 953 -4.43 23.66 -16.80
C GLY A 953 -5.85 23.38 -17.30
N SER A 954 -6.86 23.52 -16.43
CA SER A 954 -8.27 23.39 -16.80
C SER A 954 -8.73 24.50 -17.75
N LEU A 955 -8.25 25.74 -17.54
CA LEU A 955 -8.54 26.86 -18.42
C LEU A 955 -7.97 26.63 -19.84
N ILE A 956 -6.68 26.28 -19.92
CA ILE A 956 -5.99 26.01 -21.19
C ILE A 956 -6.61 24.79 -21.88
N GLY A 957 -6.83 23.69 -21.14
CA GLY A 957 -7.46 22.48 -21.66
C GLY A 957 -8.87 22.72 -22.18
N GLY A 958 -9.70 23.44 -21.43
CA GLY A 958 -11.06 23.82 -21.84
C GLY A 958 -11.09 24.70 -23.08
N LEU A 959 -10.22 25.71 -23.15
CA LEU A 959 -10.07 26.57 -24.35
C LEU A 959 -9.53 25.77 -25.55
N GLY A 960 -8.61 24.84 -25.33
CA GLY A 960 -8.12 23.90 -26.33
C GLY A 960 -9.25 23.05 -26.91
N ILE A 961 -10.14 22.52 -26.06
CA ILE A 961 -11.33 21.77 -26.48
C ILE A 961 -12.27 22.64 -27.33
N VAL A 962 -12.52 23.88 -26.91
CA VAL A 962 -13.33 24.85 -27.68
C VAL A 962 -12.71 25.11 -29.04
N LEU A 963 -11.40 25.32 -29.10
CA LEU A 963 -10.66 25.57 -30.33
C LEU A 963 -10.75 24.39 -31.29
N VAL A 964 -10.46 23.18 -30.81
CA VAL A 964 -10.56 21.93 -31.61
C VAL A 964 -11.98 21.76 -32.14
N SER A 965 -12.98 21.94 -31.27
CA SER A 965 -14.39 21.85 -31.66
C SER A 965 -14.75 22.85 -32.76
N ALA A 966 -14.30 24.10 -32.63
CA ALA A 966 -14.54 25.16 -33.61
C ALA A 966 -13.86 24.86 -34.96
N ILE A 967 -12.62 24.33 -34.94
CA ILE A 967 -11.87 23.94 -36.14
C ILE A 967 -12.60 22.81 -36.88
N VAL A 968 -13.04 21.77 -36.17
CA VAL A 968 -13.78 20.64 -36.77
C VAL A 968 -15.07 21.14 -37.46
N VAL A 969 -15.83 22.00 -36.78
CA VAL A 969 -17.06 22.58 -37.35
C VAL A 969 -16.75 23.46 -38.57
N ALA A 970 -15.77 24.35 -38.47
CA ALA A 970 -15.44 25.28 -39.54
C ALA A 970 -14.88 24.55 -40.77
N GLY A 971 -14.00 23.56 -40.57
CA GLY A 971 -13.46 22.71 -41.64
C GLY A 971 -14.56 22.00 -42.43
N SER A 972 -15.56 21.44 -41.74
CA SER A 972 -16.70 20.77 -42.38
C SER A 972 -17.55 21.68 -43.29
N LEU A 973 -17.52 22.99 -43.07
CA LEU A 973 -18.28 23.99 -43.83
C LEU A 973 -17.47 24.58 -45.00
N ILE A 974 -16.15 24.69 -44.83
CA ILE A 974 -15.24 25.24 -45.84
C ILE A 974 -15.17 24.33 -47.07
N ILE A 975 -15.24 23.00 -46.88
CA ILE A 975 -15.16 21.99 -47.94
C ILE A 975 -16.39 22.05 -48.91
N ARG A 976 -17.50 22.71 -48.54
CA ARG A 976 -18.70 22.79 -49.39
C ARG A 976 -18.67 23.98 -50.35
N GLN A 977 -19.21 23.79 -51.56
CA GLN A 977 -19.33 24.85 -52.56
C GLN A 977 -20.32 25.97 -52.11
N PRO A 978 -20.03 27.26 -52.38
CA PRO A 978 -20.86 28.40 -51.96
C PRO A 978 -22.31 28.34 -52.47
N SER A 979 -22.51 27.87 -53.70
CA SER A 979 -23.81 27.76 -54.36
C SER A 979 -24.77 26.82 -53.62
N ALA A 980 -24.27 25.73 -53.03
CA ALA A 980 -25.05 24.78 -52.24
C ALA A 980 -25.49 25.35 -50.87
N LEU A 981 -24.77 26.34 -50.34
CA LEU A 981 -25.08 26.99 -49.06
C LEU A 981 -26.17 28.05 -49.21
N VAL A 982 -26.22 28.77 -50.34
CA VAL A 982 -27.20 29.82 -50.62
C VAL A 982 -28.54 29.25 -51.15
N ARG A 983 -28.49 28.24 -52.04
CA ARG A 983 -29.70 27.66 -52.69
C ARG A 983 -30.69 27.01 -51.71
N LYS A 984 -30.22 26.57 -50.55
CA LYS A 984 -31.07 25.93 -49.53
C LYS A 984 -31.90 26.93 -48.73
N GLY A 985 -31.45 28.18 -48.62
CA GLY A 985 -32.20 29.25 -47.97
C GLY A 985 -33.21 29.93 -48.90
N SER A 986 -32.96 29.95 -50.21
CA SER A 986 -33.88 30.53 -51.19
C SER A 986 -35.09 29.63 -51.49
N GLN A 987 -34.96 28.30 -51.46
CA GLN A 987 -36.10 27.38 -51.61
C GLN A 987 -37.11 27.47 -50.45
N THR A 988 -36.67 27.77 -49.23
CA THR A 988 -37.59 27.94 -48.08
C THR A 988 -38.40 29.24 -48.19
N ASN A 989 -37.82 30.28 -48.81
CA ASN A 989 -38.51 31.56 -49.01
C ASN A 989 -39.42 31.55 -50.25
N ARG A 990 -39.02 30.86 -51.34
CA ARG A 990 -39.85 30.71 -52.56
C ARG A 990 -41.16 29.97 -52.31
N ASN A 991 -41.17 28.99 -51.41
CA ASN A 991 -42.41 28.31 -51.01
C ASN A 991 -43.32 29.18 -50.13
N HIS A 992 -42.80 30.26 -49.52
CA HIS A 992 -43.60 31.22 -48.76
C HIS A 992 -44.20 32.31 -49.66
N THR A 993 -43.50 32.73 -50.72
CA THR A 993 -44.04 33.70 -51.68
C THR A 993 -45.02 33.08 -52.68
N MET A 994 -44.86 31.82 -53.11
CA MET A 994 -45.83 31.18 -54.02
C MET A 994 -47.22 30.89 -53.41
N LEU A 995 -47.38 30.96 -52.09
CA LEU A 995 -48.69 30.82 -51.43
C LEU A 995 -49.34 32.16 -51.04
N SER A 996 -48.65 33.28 -51.28
CA SER A 996 -49.15 34.63 -51.01
C SER A 996 -49.78 35.30 -52.24
N ASP A 997 -49.49 34.82 -53.45
CA ASP A 997 -49.97 35.39 -54.72
C ASP A 997 -51.08 34.57 -55.40
N GLY A 998 -51.69 33.61 -54.70
CA GLY A 998 -52.77 32.76 -55.24
C GLY A 998 -54.17 33.15 -54.79
N GLY A 999 -54.49 34.45 -54.77
CA GLY A 999 -55.75 34.95 -54.20
C GLY A 999 -56.23 36.27 -54.79
N SER A 1000 -56.25 36.40 -56.12
CA SER A 1000 -57.07 37.36 -56.87
C SER A 1000 -56.98 37.02 -58.36
N ASP A 1001 -57.90 36.17 -58.83
CA ASP A 1001 -58.66 36.30 -60.08
C ASP A 1001 -59.22 34.92 -60.50
N GLU A 1002 -60.54 34.92 -60.70
CA GLU A 1002 -61.50 33.86 -61.06
C GLU A 1002 -61.88 32.79 -60.01
#